data_AF-A0ABD3MNI4-F1
#
_entry.id   AF-A0ABD3MNI4-F1
#
_cell.length_a   1.000
_cell.length_b   1.000
_cell.length_c   1.000
_cell.angle_alpha   90.00
_cell.angle_beta   90.00
_cell.angle_gamma   90.00
#
_symmetry.space_group_name_H-M   'P 1'
#
loop_
_entity.id
_entity.type
_entity.pdbx_description
1 polymer ?
#
loop_
_entity_poly.entity_id
_entity_poly.type
_entity_poly.pdbx_seq_one_letter_code
_entity_poly.pdbx_strand_id
1 'polypeptide(L)'
;MIHRDSLGIKQSYGADKHHDDAHVQWLTAGAGIQHEEMWDVRGNALWNDQELFQIWLNLPASHKMTKPKVQLLRRYSVKDDERIPEGKTPIVEEDGIITTVVCGEYNGICATIDCPTNAAILRVQFTKQSTWRHLIPPEHETAILYIRKGSVRIGSESVPVHHTAYLSPEGDEIVIESDGEADILLMSGEPLGEPIASQGSMVMNTQQEIQEAYMDFQRGFMGLPWSEKLTDEEWMEHVKANPSKYLQHPLKEKAASMRARVIGYIPLDRGSPSKKSRVSHLVDVTRANSDSDRLKKLALAAKAFSHFDASKHDDDIKAGAVSILCSLLRSCSPAKSKEVIVLCKILIKLYRCNEDRARASFCIDGSTLIINLLEVIEINYRLGRRGDTMCLVVAQNLINRLLSVACVPLDFIKRHEDLISSLVSNVNGATGKLVMLISMKCISVLSEHRQNKQILLTYPGLVQSVEIGSRHMSEAVREESAKIICNLAWDTRNKAKLANHSKRGWAQMIYTSLTDPNSSVASKLYAMKTLTYLSSEVKNKEIIVNYDNGAAINQLTRLISEEPSVDSQVSIAAAELVGSLVCRSTAPKLAFCKPDFLLTLASLACGKSSVAVPSARVLKKFSTYIHSHDSHYEELLKSLVTMSYGIQTEVLKLTVKAYAEQAESPHDRISMISHKGLLAALTMLTGDENNTVRDLAQFVIAALAGKNPILFHATPHTHNKF
;
A
#
# COMPACT_ATOMS: atom_id res chain seq x y z
N MET A 1 -29.07 -8.43 -7.53
CA MET A 1 -28.29 -8.62 -6.28
C MET A 1 -29.20 -8.44 -5.07
N ILE A 2 -28.93 -9.01 -3.90
CA ILE A 2 -29.65 -8.84 -2.63
C ILE A 2 -28.62 -8.44 -1.58
N HIS A 3 -28.84 -7.31 -0.92
CA HIS A 3 -28.11 -6.84 0.25
C HIS A 3 -28.89 -7.13 1.53
N ARG A 4 -28.17 -7.51 2.57
CA ARG A 4 -28.64 -7.57 3.96
C ARG A 4 -27.54 -7.04 4.89
N ASP A 5 -27.90 -6.27 5.92
CA ASP A 5 -26.92 -5.73 6.88
C ASP A 5 -27.28 -5.86 8.38
N SER A 6 -26.31 -5.56 9.23
CA SER A 6 -26.46 -5.60 10.69
C SER A 6 -27.37 -4.50 11.27
N LEU A 7 -27.93 -3.61 10.44
CA LEU A 7 -29.00 -2.68 10.84
C LEU A 7 -30.40 -3.26 10.56
N GLY A 8 -30.47 -4.47 9.98
CA GLY A 8 -31.72 -5.11 9.59
C GLY A 8 -32.29 -4.56 8.29
N ILE A 9 -31.46 -3.91 7.46
CA ILE A 9 -31.88 -3.40 6.15
C ILE A 9 -31.60 -4.45 5.09
N LYS A 10 -32.64 -4.78 4.33
CA LYS A 10 -32.59 -5.67 3.18
C LYS A 10 -32.96 -4.89 1.93
N GLN A 11 -32.23 -5.10 0.85
CA GLN A 11 -32.54 -4.51 -0.46
C GLN A 11 -32.24 -5.48 -1.59
N SER A 12 -33.13 -5.56 -2.58
CA SER A 12 -32.81 -6.20 -3.86
C SER A 12 -32.47 -5.12 -4.89
N TYR A 13 -31.40 -5.33 -5.66
CA TYR A 13 -30.95 -4.46 -6.74
C TYR A 13 -31.27 -5.09 -8.09
N GLY A 14 -31.75 -4.25 -9.01
CA GLY A 14 -32.06 -4.56 -10.40
C GLY A 14 -32.79 -3.37 -11.03
N ALA A 15 -32.72 -3.20 -12.35
CA ALA A 15 -33.41 -2.14 -13.08
C ALA A 15 -34.91 -2.43 -13.29
N ASP A 16 -35.55 -3.10 -12.33
CA ASP A 16 -36.91 -3.63 -12.49
C ASP A 16 -37.93 -2.88 -11.63
N LYS A 17 -39.19 -2.85 -12.07
CA LYS A 17 -40.32 -2.22 -11.35
C LYS A 17 -40.63 -2.89 -10.00
N HIS A 18 -39.94 -4.00 -9.69
CA HIS A 18 -40.11 -4.81 -8.50
C HIS A 18 -39.41 -4.27 -7.23
N HIS A 19 -38.81 -3.08 -7.28
CA HIS A 19 -37.96 -2.54 -6.19
C HIS A 19 -38.47 -1.21 -5.59
N ASP A 20 -39.78 -0.98 -5.58
CA ASP A 20 -40.43 0.22 -5.01
C ASP A 20 -39.78 1.56 -5.46
N ASP A 21 -39.32 1.63 -6.71
CA ASP A 21 -38.60 2.75 -7.33
C ASP A 21 -37.31 3.21 -6.60
N ALA A 22 -36.78 2.41 -5.67
CA ALA A 22 -35.53 2.67 -4.98
C ALA A 22 -34.35 2.25 -5.86
N HIS A 23 -33.51 3.21 -6.26
CA HIS A 23 -32.47 3.02 -7.27
C HIS A 23 -31.05 3.37 -6.80
N VAL A 24 -30.92 3.99 -5.63
CA VAL A 24 -29.64 4.29 -4.98
C VAL A 24 -29.69 3.77 -3.55
N GLN A 25 -28.63 3.07 -3.16
CA GLN A 25 -28.35 2.76 -1.76
C GLN A 25 -27.16 3.59 -1.31
N TRP A 26 -27.35 4.34 -0.23
CA TRP A 26 -26.26 5.08 0.40
C TRP A 26 -25.93 4.46 1.75
N LEU A 27 -24.74 3.85 1.86
CA LEU A 27 -24.25 3.22 3.07
C LEU A 27 -23.06 4.03 3.63
N THR A 28 -23.23 4.52 4.85
CA THR A 28 -22.15 5.11 5.66
C THR A 28 -21.73 4.09 6.70
N ALA A 29 -20.55 3.50 6.55
CA ALA A 29 -20.08 2.42 7.42
C ALA A 29 -19.76 2.90 8.85
N GLY A 30 -19.21 4.11 9.00
CA GLY A 30 -18.86 4.70 10.29
C GLY A 30 -18.08 3.74 11.19
N ALA A 31 -18.52 3.60 12.45
CA ALA A 31 -17.92 2.74 13.47
C ALA A 31 -17.95 1.23 13.15
N GLY A 32 -18.60 0.82 12.05
CA GLY A 32 -18.62 -0.55 11.55
C GLY A 32 -20.04 -1.06 11.29
N ILE A 33 -20.22 -1.67 10.12
CA ILE A 33 -21.45 -2.33 9.68
C ILE A 33 -21.07 -3.68 9.06
N GLN A 34 -21.81 -4.73 9.38
CA GLN A 34 -21.69 -6.01 8.68
C GLN A 34 -22.76 -6.06 7.60
N HIS A 35 -22.40 -6.60 6.44
CA HIS A 35 -23.31 -6.76 5.31
C HIS A 35 -22.92 -7.94 4.44
N GLU A 36 -23.91 -8.48 3.73
CA GLU A 36 -23.75 -9.45 2.65
C GLU A 36 -24.42 -8.90 1.38
N GLU A 37 -23.81 -9.18 0.23
CA GLU A 37 -24.33 -8.81 -1.09
C GLU A 37 -24.32 -10.08 -1.96
N MET A 38 -25.48 -10.72 -2.10
CA MET A 38 -25.65 -12.01 -2.78
C MET A 38 -26.37 -11.84 -4.12
N TRP A 39 -25.91 -12.50 -5.19
CA TRP A 39 -26.63 -12.48 -6.46
C TRP A 39 -27.92 -13.29 -6.36
N ASP A 40 -29.06 -12.68 -6.71
CA ASP A 40 -30.35 -13.38 -6.75
C ASP A 40 -30.46 -14.15 -8.06
N VAL A 41 -29.94 -15.37 -8.07
CA VAL A 41 -29.91 -16.24 -9.25
C VAL A 41 -31.24 -16.98 -9.46
N ARG A 42 -32.31 -16.59 -8.76
CA ARG A 42 -33.65 -17.22 -8.84
C ARG A 42 -34.37 -16.95 -10.16
N GLY A 43 -33.90 -15.99 -10.96
CA GLY A 43 -34.33 -15.77 -12.34
C GLY A 43 -33.33 -16.41 -13.32
N ASN A 44 -33.87 -17.00 -14.40
CA ASN A 44 -33.18 -17.60 -15.55
C ASN A 44 -31.72 -17.12 -15.74
N ALA A 45 -30.74 -18.03 -15.83
CA ALA A 45 -29.30 -17.71 -15.95
C ALA A 45 -28.88 -17.03 -17.30
N LEU A 46 -29.84 -16.46 -18.03
CA LEU A 46 -29.70 -15.84 -19.35
C LEU A 46 -29.64 -14.30 -19.31
N TRP A 47 -29.69 -13.67 -18.13
CA TRP A 47 -29.59 -12.21 -17.99
C TRP A 47 -28.12 -11.78 -17.95
N ASN A 48 -27.55 -11.42 -19.11
CA ASN A 48 -26.15 -11.00 -19.25
C ASN A 48 -25.90 -9.49 -19.16
N ASP A 49 -26.92 -8.65 -18.93
CA ASP A 49 -26.75 -7.18 -18.97
C ASP A 49 -27.10 -6.49 -17.63
N GLN A 50 -26.48 -6.93 -16.53
CA GLN A 50 -26.57 -6.21 -15.24
C GLN A 50 -25.28 -5.44 -14.96
N GLU A 51 -25.41 -4.12 -14.84
CA GLU A 51 -24.32 -3.23 -14.43
C GLU A 51 -24.64 -2.60 -13.07
N LEU A 52 -23.66 -2.60 -12.17
CA LEU A 52 -23.76 -2.01 -10.84
C LEU A 52 -22.61 -1.01 -10.65
N PHE A 53 -22.93 0.20 -10.21
CA PHE A 53 -21.93 1.14 -9.69
C PHE A 53 -21.77 0.93 -8.20
N GLN A 54 -20.57 0.53 -7.77
CA GLN A 54 -20.20 0.50 -6.36
C GLN A 54 -19.14 1.57 -6.10
N ILE A 55 -19.59 2.70 -5.52
CA ILE A 55 -18.75 3.89 -5.31
C ILE A 55 -18.40 3.98 -3.84
N TRP A 56 -17.10 3.99 -3.54
CA TRP A 56 -16.58 4.06 -2.19
C TRP A 56 -16.04 5.47 -1.91
N LEU A 57 -16.73 6.21 -1.04
CA LEU A 57 -16.25 7.48 -0.53
C LEU A 57 -15.56 7.26 0.81
N ASN A 58 -14.30 7.69 0.93
CA ASN A 58 -13.63 7.66 2.23
C ASN A 58 -14.24 8.73 3.14
N LEU A 59 -14.53 8.37 4.39
CA LEU A 59 -14.97 9.31 5.41
C LEU A 59 -13.78 10.11 5.96
N PRO A 60 -13.94 11.42 6.25
CA PRO A 60 -12.98 12.17 7.05
C PRO A 60 -12.78 11.49 8.40
N ALA A 61 -11.61 11.63 8.99
CA ALA A 61 -11.25 10.96 10.24
C ALA A 61 -12.23 11.31 11.37
N SER A 62 -12.73 12.55 11.38
CA SER A 62 -13.73 13.04 12.31
C SER A 62 -15.08 12.30 12.23
N HIS A 63 -15.34 11.62 11.10
CA HIS A 63 -16.57 10.88 10.81
C HIS A 63 -16.40 9.37 10.77
N LYS A 64 -15.18 8.81 10.86
CA LYS A 64 -14.95 7.36 10.82
C LYS A 64 -15.57 6.57 11.96
N MET A 65 -15.93 7.22 13.07
CA MET A 65 -16.62 6.60 14.20
C MET A 65 -18.05 7.10 14.37
N THR A 66 -18.66 7.65 13.33
CA THR A 66 -20.10 7.97 13.35
C THR A 66 -20.92 6.68 13.41
N LYS A 67 -22.19 6.80 13.78
CA LYS A 67 -23.08 5.65 13.73
C LYS A 67 -23.24 5.20 12.28
N PRO A 68 -23.16 3.89 12.00
CA PRO A 68 -23.47 3.39 10.67
C PRO A 68 -24.88 3.80 10.27
N LYS A 69 -25.07 4.14 9.00
CA LYS A 69 -26.36 4.57 8.46
C LYS A 69 -26.51 4.00 7.06
N VAL A 70 -27.69 3.48 6.75
CA VAL A 70 -28.06 3.06 5.40
C VAL A 70 -29.33 3.79 5.00
N GLN A 71 -29.35 4.36 3.80
CA GLN A 71 -30.49 5.06 3.24
C GLN A 71 -30.81 4.49 1.86
N LEU A 72 -32.09 4.17 1.65
CA LEU A 72 -32.61 3.76 0.36
C LEU A 72 -33.28 4.97 -0.29
N LEU A 73 -32.82 5.37 -1.46
CA LEU A 73 -33.32 6.56 -2.13
C LEU A 73 -34.15 6.19 -3.34
N ARG A 74 -35.35 6.78 -3.41
CA ARG A 74 -36.25 6.65 -4.56
C ARG A 74 -36.09 7.83 -5.50
N ARG A 75 -36.38 7.62 -6.78
CA ARG A 75 -36.39 8.71 -7.77
C ARG A 75 -37.40 9.79 -7.39
N TYR A 76 -37.07 11.04 -7.67
CA TYR A 76 -37.96 12.20 -7.53
C TYR A 76 -37.71 13.20 -8.66
N SER A 77 -38.75 13.52 -9.41
CA SER A 77 -38.67 14.49 -10.50
C SER A 77 -38.79 15.91 -9.92
N VAL A 78 -37.83 16.78 -10.24
CA VAL A 78 -37.83 18.18 -9.76
C VAL A 78 -38.96 19.00 -10.40
N LYS A 79 -39.56 18.52 -11.51
CA LYS A 79 -40.77 19.14 -12.09
C LYS A 79 -41.98 19.10 -11.15
N ASP A 80 -41.95 18.24 -10.12
CA ASP A 80 -43.06 18.07 -9.18
C ASP A 80 -43.00 19.10 -8.04
N ASP A 81 -41.82 19.38 -7.48
CA ASP A 81 -41.50 20.42 -6.48
C ASP A 81 -39.97 20.64 -6.47
N GLU A 82 -39.52 21.87 -6.22
CA GLU A 82 -38.09 22.17 -6.03
C GLU A 82 -37.59 21.67 -4.67
N ARG A 83 -38.48 21.49 -3.68
CA ARG A 83 -38.11 20.97 -2.36
C ARG A 83 -38.09 19.44 -2.36
N ILE A 84 -36.88 18.89 -2.35
CA ILE A 84 -36.68 17.44 -2.40
C ILE A 84 -36.97 16.78 -1.03
N PRO A 85 -37.92 15.82 -0.94
CA PRO A 85 -38.21 15.12 0.32
C PRO A 85 -37.08 14.20 0.77
N GLU A 86 -36.93 13.97 2.09
CA GLU A 86 -35.95 13.02 2.62
C GLU A 86 -36.17 11.60 2.03
N GLY A 87 -35.07 10.89 1.74
CA GLY A 87 -35.13 9.55 1.13
C GLY A 87 -35.39 9.58 -0.38
N LYS A 88 -35.18 10.72 -1.03
CA LYS A 88 -35.34 10.88 -2.48
C LYS A 88 -34.05 11.34 -3.15
N THR A 89 -33.84 10.91 -4.39
CA THR A 89 -32.77 11.39 -5.27
C THR A 89 -33.40 12.28 -6.34
N PRO A 90 -33.02 13.58 -6.42
CA PRO A 90 -33.60 14.49 -7.38
C PRO A 90 -33.11 14.22 -8.80
N ILE A 91 -34.01 14.41 -9.75
CA ILE A 91 -33.80 14.19 -11.18
C ILE A 91 -34.24 15.44 -11.92
N VAL A 92 -33.30 16.04 -12.63
CA VAL A 92 -33.51 17.21 -13.47
C VAL A 92 -33.53 16.76 -14.92
N GLU A 93 -34.59 17.11 -15.65
CA GLU A 93 -34.77 16.74 -17.05
C GLU A 93 -34.90 17.99 -17.92
N GLU A 94 -33.91 18.23 -18.76
CA GLU A 94 -33.79 19.43 -19.59
C GLU A 94 -33.29 19.06 -20.98
N ASP A 95 -34.02 19.45 -22.03
CA ASP A 95 -33.58 19.34 -23.43
C ASP A 95 -32.99 17.99 -23.87
N GLY A 96 -33.53 16.88 -23.35
CA GLY A 96 -33.08 15.53 -23.67
C GLY A 96 -31.91 15.04 -22.81
N ILE A 97 -31.55 15.78 -21.78
CA ILE A 97 -30.58 15.42 -20.75
C ILE A 97 -31.34 15.10 -19.44
N ILE A 98 -30.97 14.01 -18.80
CA ILE A 98 -31.51 13.57 -17.50
C ILE A 98 -30.34 13.52 -16.51
N THR A 99 -30.33 14.45 -15.55
CA THR A 99 -29.29 14.55 -14.52
C THR A 99 -29.85 14.04 -13.19
N THR A 100 -29.26 12.97 -12.66
CA THR A 100 -29.55 12.42 -11.33
C THR A 100 -28.49 12.91 -10.34
N VAL A 101 -28.89 13.67 -9.33
CA VAL A 101 -27.97 14.21 -8.30
C VAL A 101 -27.94 13.26 -7.10
N VAL A 102 -26.96 12.35 -7.09
CA VAL A 102 -26.84 11.34 -6.02
C VAL A 102 -26.26 11.96 -4.75
N CYS A 103 -25.26 12.82 -4.92
CA CYS A 103 -24.55 13.55 -3.88
C CYS A 103 -24.12 14.92 -4.42
N GLY A 104 -24.06 15.94 -3.56
CA GLY A 104 -23.71 17.30 -3.95
C GLY A 104 -24.88 18.08 -4.54
N GLU A 105 -24.57 18.96 -5.47
CA GLU A 105 -25.52 19.92 -6.06
C GLU A 105 -25.41 19.95 -7.59
N TYR A 106 -26.53 20.18 -8.27
CA TYR A 106 -26.58 20.53 -9.69
C TYR A 106 -27.56 21.69 -9.91
N ASN A 107 -27.07 22.83 -10.42
CA ASN A 107 -27.87 24.02 -10.73
C ASN A 107 -28.80 24.48 -9.59
N GLY A 108 -28.31 24.54 -8.35
CA GLY A 108 -29.12 24.91 -7.17
C GLY A 108 -29.96 23.77 -6.58
N ILE A 109 -30.02 22.60 -7.23
CA ILE A 109 -30.74 21.42 -6.71
C ILE A 109 -29.78 20.53 -5.93
N CYS A 110 -29.99 20.46 -4.61
CA CYS A 110 -29.16 19.68 -3.70
C CYS A 110 -29.70 18.25 -3.50
N ALA A 111 -28.81 17.27 -3.41
CA ALA A 111 -29.15 15.93 -2.94
C ALA A 111 -29.55 15.93 -1.46
N THR A 112 -30.46 15.04 -1.04
CA THR A 112 -30.87 14.93 0.37
C THR A 112 -29.92 14.11 1.23
N ILE A 113 -28.88 13.54 0.63
CA ILE A 113 -27.86 12.77 1.34
C ILE A 113 -26.91 13.73 2.05
N ASP A 114 -26.78 13.51 3.35
CA ASP A 114 -25.73 14.14 4.16
C ASP A 114 -24.41 13.39 3.94
N CYS A 115 -23.62 13.88 2.98
CA CYS A 115 -22.31 13.32 2.66
C CYS A 115 -21.23 14.01 3.50
N PRO A 116 -20.54 13.29 4.41
CA PRO A 116 -19.52 13.90 5.26
C PRO A 116 -18.28 14.40 4.51
N THR A 117 -18.08 13.92 3.29
CA THR A 117 -17.01 14.34 2.39
C THR A 117 -17.61 15.32 1.39
N ASN A 118 -16.99 16.49 1.24
CA ASN A 118 -17.41 17.47 0.25
C ASN A 118 -17.15 16.90 -1.16
N ALA A 119 -18.20 16.35 -1.77
CA ALA A 119 -18.14 15.62 -3.02
C ALA A 119 -19.47 15.70 -3.76
N ALA A 120 -19.42 15.59 -5.08
CA ALA A 120 -20.57 15.47 -5.96
C ALA A 120 -20.51 14.15 -6.74
N ILE A 121 -21.67 13.51 -6.88
CA ILE A 121 -21.86 12.32 -7.71
C ILE A 121 -23.09 12.57 -8.58
N LEU A 122 -22.87 12.78 -9.87
CA LEU A 122 -23.92 13.06 -10.85
C LEU A 122 -23.93 11.98 -11.92
N ARG A 123 -25.09 11.40 -12.19
CA ARG A 123 -25.29 10.58 -13.38
C ARG A 123 -26.05 11.40 -14.41
N VAL A 124 -25.52 11.49 -15.62
CA VAL A 124 -26.10 12.29 -16.71
C VAL A 124 -26.39 11.38 -17.89
N GLN A 125 -27.64 11.37 -18.33
CA GLN A 125 -28.09 10.57 -19.47
C GLN A 125 -28.51 11.50 -20.61
N PHE A 126 -27.92 11.30 -21.78
CA PHE A 126 -28.28 11.98 -23.02
C PHE A 126 -29.21 11.06 -23.81
N THR A 127 -30.37 11.57 -24.20
CA THR A 127 -31.37 10.85 -25.02
C THR A 127 -31.28 11.23 -26.50
N LYS A 128 -30.54 12.29 -26.82
CA LYS A 128 -30.27 12.81 -28.16
C LYS A 128 -28.99 13.65 -28.13
N GLN A 129 -28.51 14.05 -29.30
CA GLN A 129 -27.40 15.00 -29.41
C GLN A 129 -27.72 16.28 -28.60
N SER A 130 -26.92 16.52 -27.56
CA SER A 130 -27.11 17.61 -26.60
C SER A 130 -25.79 18.00 -25.96
N THR A 131 -25.73 19.19 -25.38
CA THR A 131 -24.58 19.71 -24.62
C THR A 131 -24.97 19.88 -23.16
N TRP A 132 -24.23 19.22 -22.27
CA TRP A 132 -24.40 19.34 -20.84
C TRP A 132 -23.30 20.23 -20.25
N ARG A 133 -23.67 21.08 -19.29
CA ARG A 133 -22.79 22.03 -18.62
C ARG A 133 -22.94 21.89 -17.12
N HIS A 134 -21.82 21.98 -16.40
CA HIS A 134 -21.84 21.97 -14.95
C HIS A 134 -20.68 22.77 -14.39
N LEU A 135 -20.98 23.63 -13.42
CA LEU A 135 -19.96 24.35 -12.66
C LEU A 135 -19.41 23.41 -11.58
N ILE A 136 -18.09 23.22 -11.57
CA ILE A 136 -17.42 22.45 -10.55
C ILE A 136 -17.10 23.39 -9.38
N PRO A 137 -17.50 23.05 -8.13
CA PRO A 137 -17.13 23.85 -6.97
C PRO A 137 -15.61 24.07 -6.89
N PRO A 138 -15.12 25.28 -6.57
CA PRO A 138 -13.68 25.56 -6.50
C PRO A 138 -12.90 24.66 -5.54
N GLU A 139 -13.57 24.14 -4.51
CA GLU A 139 -13.01 23.21 -3.53
C GLU A 139 -12.80 21.80 -4.10
N HIS A 140 -13.47 21.46 -5.21
CA HIS A 140 -13.39 20.14 -5.84
C HIS A 140 -12.18 20.06 -6.78
N GLU A 141 -10.97 19.98 -6.21
CA GLU A 141 -9.71 19.88 -6.96
C GLU A 141 -9.60 18.59 -7.80
N THR A 142 -10.45 17.59 -7.56
CA THR A 142 -10.44 16.33 -8.29
C THR A 142 -11.79 16.06 -8.94
N ALA A 143 -11.78 15.73 -10.23
CA ALA A 143 -12.97 15.30 -10.96
C ALA A 143 -12.64 14.17 -11.97
N ILE A 144 -13.49 13.16 -12.00
CA ILE A 144 -13.42 12.02 -12.91
C ILE A 144 -14.77 11.79 -13.58
N LEU A 145 -14.72 11.41 -14.85
CA LEU A 145 -15.89 11.09 -15.65
C LEU A 145 -15.80 9.66 -16.19
N TYR A 146 -16.81 8.83 -15.93
CA TYR A 146 -16.92 7.49 -16.50
C TYR A 146 -18.05 7.41 -17.53
N ILE A 147 -17.79 6.80 -18.68
CA ILE A 147 -18.76 6.69 -19.79
C ILE A 147 -19.32 5.27 -19.80
N ARG A 148 -20.58 5.11 -19.40
CA ARG A 148 -21.28 3.81 -19.36
C ARG A 148 -21.87 3.41 -20.71
N LYS A 149 -22.50 4.35 -21.41
CA LYS A 149 -23.12 4.13 -22.72
C LYS A 149 -22.71 5.24 -23.68
N GLY A 150 -22.56 4.90 -24.95
CA GLY A 150 -22.26 5.86 -26.02
C GLY A 150 -20.86 6.45 -25.92
N SER A 151 -20.67 7.59 -26.58
CA SER A 151 -19.43 8.37 -26.51
C SER A 151 -19.77 9.84 -26.27
N VAL A 152 -18.85 10.54 -25.64
CA VAL A 152 -18.98 11.98 -25.37
C VAL A 152 -17.70 12.70 -25.75
N ARG A 153 -17.79 14.00 -26.01
CA ARG A 153 -16.69 14.88 -26.35
C ARG A 153 -16.51 15.92 -25.25
N ILE A 154 -15.27 16.11 -24.83
CA ILE A 154 -14.85 17.06 -23.79
C ILE A 154 -13.76 17.93 -24.41
N GLY A 155 -14.06 19.21 -24.64
CA GLY A 155 -13.19 20.06 -25.45
C GLY A 155 -12.96 19.49 -26.85
N SER A 156 -11.70 19.25 -27.22
CA SER A 156 -11.32 18.64 -28.51
C SER A 156 -11.24 17.11 -28.48
N GLU A 157 -11.41 16.48 -27.33
CA GLU A 157 -11.20 15.04 -27.17
C GLU A 157 -12.51 14.26 -27.16
N SER A 158 -12.55 13.14 -27.90
CA SER A 158 -13.67 12.20 -27.86
C SER A 158 -13.35 11.04 -26.92
N VAL A 159 -14.20 10.83 -25.92
CA VAL A 159 -14.07 9.78 -24.91
C VAL A 159 -15.07 8.65 -25.22
N PRO A 160 -14.60 7.43 -25.55
CA PRO A 160 -15.46 6.31 -25.91
C PRO A 160 -16.09 5.64 -24.69
N VAL A 161 -17.04 4.74 -24.95
CA VAL A 161 -17.70 3.91 -23.94
C VAL A 161 -16.70 3.11 -23.09
N HIS A 162 -17.02 2.88 -21.82
CA HIS A 162 -16.21 2.16 -20.82
C HIS A 162 -14.83 2.75 -20.54
N HIS A 163 -14.66 4.06 -20.75
CA HIS A 163 -13.46 4.78 -20.38
C HIS A 163 -13.72 5.73 -19.20
N THR A 164 -12.65 6.04 -18.48
CA THR A 164 -12.63 7.06 -17.43
C THR A 164 -11.74 8.20 -17.90
N ALA A 165 -12.27 9.41 -17.95
CA ALA A 165 -11.51 10.64 -18.14
C ALA A 165 -11.16 11.25 -16.77
N TYR A 166 -9.90 11.62 -16.60
CA TYR A 166 -9.41 12.39 -15.46
C TYR A 166 -9.31 13.85 -15.89
N LEU A 167 -10.02 14.74 -15.20
CA LEU A 167 -10.08 16.13 -15.60
C LEU A 167 -8.95 16.93 -14.95
N SER A 168 -8.52 17.99 -15.63
CA SER A 168 -7.61 18.98 -15.06
C SER A 168 -8.29 19.69 -13.89
N PRO A 169 -7.56 20.07 -12.83
CA PRO A 169 -8.07 20.97 -11.80
C PRO A 169 -8.23 22.42 -12.30
N GLU A 170 -7.77 22.73 -13.52
CA GLU A 170 -7.88 24.06 -14.11
C GLU A 170 -9.26 24.26 -14.76
N GLY A 171 -9.92 25.36 -14.40
CA GLY A 171 -11.22 25.76 -14.93
C GLY A 171 -12.38 25.48 -13.98
N ASP A 172 -13.50 26.14 -14.26
CA ASP A 172 -14.62 26.30 -13.32
C ASP A 172 -15.88 25.57 -13.84
N GLU A 173 -15.89 25.22 -15.12
CA GLU A 173 -17.01 24.64 -15.85
C GLU A 173 -16.54 23.42 -16.66
N ILE A 174 -17.30 22.33 -16.58
CA ILE A 174 -17.20 21.21 -17.51
C ILE A 174 -18.29 21.31 -18.58
N VAL A 175 -17.88 21.16 -19.84
CA VAL A 175 -18.78 21.12 -20.99
C VAL A 175 -18.62 19.76 -21.67
N ILE A 176 -19.72 19.00 -21.73
CA ILE A 176 -19.76 17.67 -22.34
C ILE A 176 -20.75 17.70 -23.49
N GLU A 177 -20.28 17.31 -24.66
CA GLU A 177 -21.11 17.17 -25.86
C GLU A 177 -21.32 15.69 -26.16
N SER A 178 -22.57 15.27 -26.37
CA SER A 178 -22.86 13.94 -26.90
C SER A 178 -23.40 14.06 -28.32
N ASP A 179 -22.91 13.21 -29.22
CA ASP A 179 -23.38 13.13 -30.61
C ASP A 179 -24.62 12.22 -30.76
N GLY A 180 -25.19 11.72 -29.65
CA GLY A 180 -26.33 10.80 -29.65
C GLY A 180 -26.79 10.41 -28.24
N GLU A 181 -27.19 9.16 -28.05
CA GLU A 181 -27.47 8.63 -26.72
C GLU A 181 -26.17 8.33 -25.96
N ALA A 182 -26.07 8.79 -24.72
CA ALA A 182 -24.95 8.51 -23.84
C ALA A 182 -25.38 8.45 -22.36
N ASP A 183 -24.59 7.80 -21.53
CA ASP A 183 -24.83 7.69 -20.09
C ASP A 183 -23.48 7.80 -19.38
N ILE A 184 -23.32 8.82 -18.56
CA ILE A 184 -22.05 9.16 -17.91
C ILE A 184 -22.24 9.30 -16.39
N LEU A 185 -21.16 9.04 -15.66
CA LEU A 185 -21.06 9.25 -14.22
C LEU A 185 -19.93 10.25 -13.95
N LEU A 186 -20.27 11.43 -13.46
CA LEU A 186 -19.33 12.42 -12.97
C LEU A 186 -19.17 12.26 -11.46
N MET A 187 -17.93 12.22 -10.99
CA MET A 187 -17.59 12.31 -9.58
C MET A 187 -16.56 13.42 -9.40
N SER A 188 -16.82 14.34 -8.48
CA SER A 188 -15.87 15.38 -8.09
C SER A 188 -15.84 15.55 -6.58
N GLY A 189 -14.75 16.07 -6.03
CA GLY A 189 -14.69 16.30 -4.59
C GLY A 189 -13.40 16.94 -4.10
N GLU A 190 -13.50 17.45 -2.88
CA GLU A 190 -12.42 18.08 -2.14
C GLU A 190 -11.42 17.02 -1.64
N PRO A 191 -10.11 17.20 -1.87
CA PRO A 191 -9.10 16.31 -1.32
C PRO A 191 -9.13 16.32 0.22
N LEU A 192 -9.34 15.17 0.83
CA LEU A 192 -9.36 15.06 2.30
C LEU A 192 -8.04 15.45 2.98
N GLY A 193 -6.90 15.30 2.29
CA GLY A 193 -5.57 15.60 2.85
C GLY A 193 -5.13 14.73 4.04
N GLU A 194 -5.95 13.77 4.47
CA GLU A 194 -5.70 12.92 5.64
C GLU A 194 -4.97 11.61 5.27
N PRO A 195 -4.19 11.02 6.20
CA PRO A 195 -3.67 9.67 6.04
C PRO A 195 -4.80 8.65 5.85
N ILE A 196 -4.57 7.64 5.01
CA ILE A 196 -5.49 6.51 4.80
C ILE A 196 -4.71 5.22 5.03
N ALA A 197 -5.23 4.37 5.90
CA ALA A 197 -4.79 3.00 6.14
C ALA A 197 -5.94 2.05 5.85
N SER A 198 -5.70 1.00 5.08
CA SER A 198 -6.72 0.01 4.71
C SER A 198 -6.16 -1.40 4.85
N GLN A 199 -6.91 -2.29 5.48
CA GLN A 199 -6.61 -3.71 5.55
C GLN A 199 -7.91 -4.50 5.55
N GLY A 200 -8.07 -5.39 4.57
CA GLY A 200 -9.33 -6.10 4.36
C GLY A 200 -10.50 -5.13 4.16
N SER A 201 -11.58 -5.33 4.90
CA SER A 201 -12.77 -4.48 4.91
C SER A 201 -12.67 -3.22 5.79
N MET A 202 -11.53 -3.01 6.46
CA MET A 202 -11.36 -1.88 7.38
C MET A 202 -10.59 -0.75 6.71
N VAL A 203 -11.12 0.48 6.77
CA VAL A 203 -10.47 1.69 6.25
C VAL A 203 -10.44 2.77 7.32
N MET A 204 -9.28 2.99 7.90
CA MET A 204 -9.01 3.99 8.95
C MET A 204 -7.95 5.00 8.50
N ASN A 205 -7.48 5.89 9.38
CA ASN A 205 -6.41 6.81 9.05
C ASN A 205 -5.02 6.23 9.42
N THR A 206 -4.95 5.33 10.39
CA THR A 206 -3.70 4.70 10.83
C THR A 206 -3.77 3.17 10.95
N GLN A 207 -2.62 2.49 10.89
CA GLN A 207 -2.56 1.03 11.05
C GLN A 207 -2.98 0.57 12.45
N GLN A 208 -2.79 1.40 13.48
CA GLN A 208 -3.26 1.11 14.83
C GLN A 208 -4.78 1.10 14.89
N GLU A 209 -5.44 2.10 14.29
CA GLU A 209 -6.90 2.14 14.19
C GLU A 209 -7.44 0.93 13.43
N ILE A 210 -6.73 0.43 12.42
CA ILE A 210 -7.06 -0.83 11.74
C ILE A 210 -7.01 -2.01 12.72
N GLN A 211 -5.95 -2.14 13.53
CA GLN A 211 -5.87 -3.22 14.53
C GLN A 211 -6.97 -3.10 15.59
N GLU A 212 -7.28 -1.87 16.03
CA GLU A 212 -8.40 -1.60 16.94
C GLU A 212 -9.74 -2.02 16.32
N ALA A 213 -10.01 -1.65 15.06
CA ALA A 213 -11.21 -2.04 14.33
C ALA A 213 -11.34 -3.57 14.21
N TYR A 214 -10.24 -4.29 13.94
CA TYR A 214 -10.24 -5.75 13.94
C TYR A 214 -10.51 -6.35 15.33
N MET A 215 -9.92 -5.80 16.39
CA MET A 215 -10.22 -6.25 17.75
C MET A 215 -11.69 -6.01 18.11
N ASP A 216 -12.26 -4.88 17.69
CA ASP A 216 -13.66 -4.54 17.91
C ASP A 216 -14.59 -5.50 17.14
N PHE A 217 -14.25 -5.81 15.89
CA PHE A 217 -14.94 -6.83 15.09
C PHE A 217 -14.91 -8.20 15.79
N GLN A 218 -13.74 -8.68 16.21
CA GLN A 218 -13.58 -9.96 16.91
C GLN A 218 -14.34 -10.02 18.24
N ARG A 219 -14.52 -8.88 18.91
CA ARG A 219 -15.28 -8.76 20.17
C ARG A 219 -16.79 -8.54 19.95
N GLY A 220 -17.24 -8.55 18.70
CA GLY A 220 -18.63 -8.37 18.30
C GLY A 220 -19.17 -6.95 18.49
N PHE A 221 -18.32 -5.92 18.51
CA PHE A 221 -18.77 -4.53 18.64
C PHE A 221 -19.53 -4.05 17.40
N MET A 222 -19.22 -4.62 16.24
CA MET A 222 -19.89 -4.34 14.95
C MET A 222 -21.09 -5.28 14.70
N GLY A 223 -21.57 -5.99 15.73
CA GLY A 223 -22.53 -7.10 15.62
C GLY A 223 -21.82 -8.46 15.53
N LEU A 224 -22.58 -9.55 15.39
CA LEU A 224 -22.02 -10.87 15.09
C LEU A 224 -22.34 -11.28 13.63
N PRO A 225 -21.38 -11.92 12.93
CA PRO A 225 -21.62 -12.43 11.59
C PRO A 225 -22.70 -13.50 11.59
N TRP A 226 -23.39 -13.64 10.46
CA TRP A 226 -24.41 -14.66 10.22
C TRP A 226 -24.05 -15.49 8.98
N SER A 227 -24.75 -16.60 8.79
CA SER A 227 -24.61 -17.43 7.57
C SER A 227 -25.52 -16.89 6.47
N GLU A 228 -25.02 -16.86 5.23
CA GLU A 228 -25.82 -16.48 4.06
C GLU A 228 -27.02 -17.40 3.79
N LYS A 229 -27.07 -18.56 4.48
CA LYS A 229 -28.14 -19.56 4.37
C LYS A 229 -29.37 -19.25 5.22
N LEU A 230 -29.28 -18.27 6.13
CA LEU A 230 -30.43 -17.89 6.96
C LEU A 230 -31.57 -17.35 6.09
N THR A 231 -32.79 -17.76 6.45
CA THR A 231 -34.02 -17.13 5.95
C THR A 231 -34.07 -15.66 6.38
N ASP A 232 -34.94 -14.86 5.74
CA ASP A 232 -35.07 -13.45 6.12
C ASP A 232 -35.51 -13.29 7.58
N GLU A 233 -36.41 -14.16 8.05
CA GLU A 233 -36.89 -14.18 9.42
C GLU A 233 -35.77 -14.54 10.41
N GLU A 234 -35.02 -15.62 10.17
CA GLU A 234 -33.90 -16.04 11.02
C GLU A 234 -32.79 -15.00 11.06
N TRP A 235 -32.47 -14.37 9.93
CA TRP A 235 -31.49 -13.28 9.87
C TRP A 235 -31.96 -12.07 10.68
N MET A 236 -33.24 -11.67 10.57
CA MET A 236 -33.79 -10.57 11.36
C MET A 236 -33.78 -10.87 12.86
N GLU A 237 -34.04 -12.11 13.28
CA GLU A 237 -33.90 -12.53 14.67
C GLU A 237 -32.45 -12.46 15.14
N HIS A 238 -31.50 -12.95 14.32
CA HIS A 238 -30.07 -12.88 14.62
C HIS A 238 -29.57 -11.45 14.81
N VAL A 239 -29.92 -10.53 13.90
CA VAL A 239 -29.52 -9.12 13.98
C VAL A 239 -30.11 -8.44 15.22
N LYS A 240 -31.38 -8.72 15.56
CA LYS A 240 -32.01 -8.21 16.78
C LYS A 240 -31.36 -8.75 18.06
N ALA A 241 -30.96 -10.01 18.07
CA ALA A 241 -30.29 -10.64 19.21
C ALA A 241 -28.84 -10.16 19.38
N ASN A 242 -28.18 -9.75 18.29
CA ASN A 242 -26.76 -9.40 18.25
C ASN A 242 -26.50 -7.99 17.68
N PRO A 243 -27.10 -6.93 18.24
CA PRO A 243 -26.95 -5.59 17.71
C PRO A 243 -25.52 -5.07 17.87
N SER A 244 -25.12 -4.14 17.00
CA SER A 244 -23.85 -3.44 17.18
C SER A 244 -23.82 -2.68 18.52
N LYS A 245 -22.77 -2.93 19.31
CA LYS A 245 -22.53 -2.24 20.59
C LYS A 245 -22.28 -0.74 20.40
N TYR A 246 -21.84 -0.33 19.22
CA TYR A 246 -21.66 1.08 18.86
C TYR A 246 -22.97 1.86 18.71
N LEU A 247 -24.09 1.17 18.52
CA LEU A 247 -25.41 1.80 18.52
C LEU A 247 -25.89 2.13 19.94
N GLN A 248 -25.38 1.42 20.95
CA GLN A 248 -25.85 1.46 22.34
C GLN A 248 -25.03 2.38 23.27
N HIS A 249 -23.75 2.64 22.98
CA HIS A 249 -22.88 3.50 23.81
C HIS A 249 -22.51 4.85 23.16
N PRO A 250 -22.24 5.91 23.96
CA PRO A 250 -21.83 7.21 23.41
C PRO A 250 -20.46 7.11 22.72
N LEU A 251 -20.44 7.26 21.40
CA LEU A 251 -19.23 7.28 20.56
C LEU A 251 -18.28 8.49 20.82
N LYS A 252 -18.69 9.43 21.69
CA LYS A 252 -18.03 10.73 21.89
C LYS A 252 -16.60 10.63 22.45
N GLU A 253 -16.31 9.70 23.36
CA GLU A 253 -14.96 9.58 23.95
C GLU A 253 -13.95 8.97 22.98
N LYS A 254 -14.36 7.99 22.16
CA LYS A 254 -13.49 7.35 21.17
C LYS A 254 -13.25 8.27 19.96
N ALA A 255 -14.26 9.03 19.53
CA ALA A 255 -14.13 10.06 18.50
C ALA A 255 -13.23 11.24 18.95
N ALA A 256 -13.28 11.65 20.22
CA ALA A 256 -12.39 12.68 20.76
C ALA A 256 -10.92 12.21 20.84
N SER A 257 -10.70 10.94 21.22
CA SER A 257 -9.39 10.28 21.18
C SER A 257 -8.82 10.21 19.75
N MET A 258 -9.65 9.83 18.77
CA MET A 258 -9.23 9.83 17.35
C MET A 258 -9.01 11.24 16.80
N ARG A 259 -9.85 12.23 17.15
CA ARG A 259 -9.60 13.65 16.81
C ARG A 259 -8.25 14.15 17.34
N ALA A 260 -7.87 13.77 18.55
CA ALA A 260 -6.56 14.11 19.11
C ALA A 260 -5.40 13.38 18.42
N ARG A 261 -5.63 12.17 17.90
CA ARG A 261 -4.65 11.37 17.14
C ARG A 261 -4.47 11.86 15.70
N VAL A 262 -5.54 12.33 15.05
CA VAL A 262 -5.54 12.87 13.68
C VAL A 262 -4.91 14.26 13.62
N ILE A 263 -5.10 15.08 14.65
CA ILE A 263 -4.49 16.42 14.74
C ILE A 263 -3.03 16.36 15.23
N GLY A 264 -2.50 15.17 15.57
CA GLY A 264 -1.11 15.03 16.02
C GLY A 264 -0.76 15.92 17.22
N TYR A 265 -1.75 16.30 18.03
CA TYR A 265 -1.57 17.25 19.13
C TYR A 265 -2.18 16.66 20.39
N ILE A 266 -1.35 15.99 21.19
CA ILE A 266 -1.51 16.14 22.64
C ILE A 266 -0.71 17.39 22.99
N PRO A 267 -1.35 18.51 23.35
CA PRO A 267 -0.63 19.70 23.77
C PRO A 267 0.38 19.33 24.86
N LEU A 268 1.66 19.62 24.64
CA LEU A 268 2.60 19.79 25.74
C LEU A 268 2.23 21.10 26.43
N ASP A 269 1.30 21.00 27.38
CA ASP A 269 0.96 22.12 28.22
C ASP A 269 2.19 22.49 29.05
N ARG A 270 2.78 23.66 28.79
CA ARG A 270 3.93 24.19 29.55
C ARG A 270 3.44 24.72 30.90
N GLY A 271 2.79 23.88 31.69
CA GLY A 271 2.44 24.20 33.07
C GLY A 271 3.72 24.44 33.86
N SER A 272 3.74 25.52 34.65
CA SER A 272 4.84 25.78 35.58
C SER A 272 5.02 24.57 36.51
N PRO A 273 6.22 23.98 36.62
CA PRO A 273 6.44 22.84 37.49
C PRO A 273 6.05 23.19 38.93
N SER A 274 5.12 22.43 39.53
CA SER A 274 4.85 22.59 40.96
C SER A 274 6.13 22.32 41.76
N LYS A 275 6.31 22.99 42.91
CA LYS A 275 7.49 22.84 43.81
C LYS A 275 7.74 21.40 44.32
N LYS A 276 6.87 20.43 43.99
CA LYS A 276 6.95 19.02 44.37
C LYS A 276 6.95 18.04 43.18
N SER A 277 7.16 18.48 41.93
CA SER A 277 7.18 17.57 40.78
C SER A 277 8.57 16.93 40.59
N ARG A 278 8.65 15.71 40.02
CA ARG A 278 9.94 15.06 39.72
C ARG A 278 10.84 15.91 38.81
N VAL A 279 10.23 16.74 37.96
CA VAL A 279 10.92 17.69 37.08
C VAL A 279 11.69 18.75 37.86
N SER A 280 11.28 19.09 39.09
CA SER A 280 12.02 20.06 39.93
C SER A 280 13.45 19.60 40.20
N HIS A 281 13.67 18.29 40.35
CA HIS A 281 15.03 17.74 40.51
C HIS A 281 15.91 17.98 39.29
N LEU A 282 15.35 18.01 38.07
CA LEU A 282 16.11 18.36 36.86
C LEU A 282 16.42 19.86 36.80
N VAL A 283 15.50 20.71 37.28
CA VAL A 283 15.73 22.15 37.40
C VAL A 283 16.83 22.44 38.44
N ASP A 284 16.91 21.68 39.52
CA ASP A 284 17.98 21.85 40.51
C ASP A 284 19.36 21.53 39.91
N VAL A 285 19.44 20.55 38.99
CA VAL A 285 20.67 20.21 38.26
C VAL A 285 21.15 21.37 37.38
N THR A 286 20.24 22.11 36.73
CA THR A 286 20.62 23.28 35.92
C THR A 286 21.18 24.42 36.78
N ARG A 287 20.83 24.46 38.07
CA ARG A 287 21.29 25.42 39.09
C ARG A 287 22.47 24.91 39.93
N ALA A 288 23.23 23.94 39.44
CA ALA A 288 24.38 23.43 40.16
C ALA A 288 25.55 24.41 40.15
N ASN A 289 26.22 24.57 41.30
CA ASN A 289 27.31 25.54 41.46
C ASN A 289 28.71 24.96 41.16
N SER A 290 28.82 23.63 40.98
CA SER A 290 30.04 22.92 40.63
C SER A 290 29.74 21.58 39.96
N ASP A 291 30.74 20.95 39.33
CA ASP A 291 30.60 19.62 38.73
C ASP A 291 30.27 18.53 39.75
N SER A 292 30.85 18.61 40.95
CA SER A 292 30.55 17.68 42.05
C SER A 292 29.11 17.83 42.54
N ASP A 293 28.63 19.07 42.68
CA ASP A 293 27.24 19.39 43.03
C ASP A 293 26.27 18.89 41.93
N ARG A 294 26.61 19.11 40.67
CA ARG A 294 25.82 18.67 39.52
C ARG A 294 25.66 17.15 39.50
N LEU A 295 26.72 16.38 39.71
CA LEU A 295 26.66 14.92 39.78
C LEU A 295 25.80 14.41 40.94
N LYS A 296 25.89 15.04 42.12
CA LYS A 296 25.04 14.71 43.28
C LYS A 296 23.56 14.95 42.97
N LYS A 297 23.23 16.11 42.39
CA LYS A 297 21.86 16.46 41.97
C LYS A 297 21.34 15.54 40.87
N LEU A 298 22.18 15.15 39.91
CA LEU A 298 21.84 14.17 38.88
C LEU A 298 21.53 12.79 39.47
N ALA A 299 22.27 12.35 40.49
CA ALA A 299 21.99 11.08 41.17
C ALA A 299 20.61 11.11 41.88
N LEU A 300 20.25 12.24 42.50
CA LEU A 300 18.93 12.44 43.09
C LEU A 300 17.82 12.41 42.03
N ALA A 301 18.00 13.13 40.92
CA ALA A 301 17.07 13.09 39.80
C ALA A 301 16.92 11.66 39.26
N ALA A 302 18.02 10.94 39.03
CA ALA A 302 17.99 9.57 38.53
C ALA A 302 17.22 8.59 39.43
N LYS A 303 17.24 8.83 40.76
CA LYS A 303 16.43 8.08 41.74
C LYS A 303 14.95 8.44 41.62
N ALA A 304 14.62 9.72 41.45
CA ALA A 304 13.24 10.20 41.30
C ALA A 304 12.54 9.61 40.06
N PHE A 305 13.25 9.46 38.94
CA PHE A 305 12.74 8.82 37.71
C PHE A 305 12.86 7.29 37.72
N SER A 306 13.28 6.68 38.83
CA SER A 306 13.51 5.23 38.91
C SER A 306 12.25 4.44 39.27
N HIS A 307 11.25 4.46 38.39
CA HIS A 307 10.02 3.67 38.51
C HIS A 307 9.59 3.09 37.15
N PHE A 308 8.66 2.13 37.19
CA PHE A 308 8.09 1.46 36.01
C PHE A 308 6.70 1.96 35.61
N ASP A 309 6.18 2.97 36.32
CA ASP A 309 4.86 3.56 36.05
C ASP A 309 4.89 4.44 34.79
N ALA A 310 4.24 3.99 33.73
CA ALA A 310 4.17 4.66 32.44
C ALA A 310 3.39 5.99 32.50
N SER A 311 2.34 6.07 33.30
CA SER A 311 1.53 7.29 33.45
C SER A 311 2.33 8.45 34.06
N LYS A 312 3.18 8.13 35.04
CA LYS A 312 4.11 9.11 35.63
C LYS A 312 5.14 9.62 34.63
N HIS A 313 5.63 8.76 33.74
CA HIS A 313 6.54 9.17 32.67
C HIS A 313 5.82 10.03 31.62
N ASP A 314 4.54 9.76 31.35
CA ASP A 314 3.72 10.62 30.49
C ASP A 314 3.60 12.05 31.04
N ASP A 315 3.30 12.16 32.34
CA ASP A 315 3.23 13.45 33.05
C ASP A 315 4.57 14.19 33.04
N ASP A 316 5.67 13.46 33.25
CA ASP A 316 7.02 14.05 33.28
C ASP A 316 7.44 14.56 31.90
N ILE A 317 7.10 13.85 30.82
CA ILE A 317 7.29 14.32 29.45
C ILE A 317 6.42 15.56 29.19
N LYS A 318 5.15 15.53 29.61
CA LYS A 318 4.24 16.69 29.50
C LYS A 318 4.80 17.91 30.20
N ALA A 319 5.40 17.74 31.36
CA ALA A 319 6.02 18.79 32.16
C ALA A 319 7.39 19.28 31.62
N GLY A 320 7.85 18.81 30.46
CA GLY A 320 9.04 19.32 29.78
C GLY A 320 10.37 18.73 30.26
N ALA A 321 10.35 17.57 30.94
CA ALA A 321 11.57 16.91 31.43
C ALA A 321 12.58 16.64 30.29
N VAL A 322 12.10 16.23 29.11
CA VAL A 322 12.93 15.91 27.95
C VAL A 322 13.71 17.13 27.47
N SER A 323 13.06 18.29 27.35
CA SER A 323 13.72 19.53 26.91
C SER A 323 14.84 19.97 27.86
N ILE A 324 14.61 19.84 29.18
CA ILE A 324 15.63 20.13 30.20
C ILE A 324 16.81 19.16 30.06
N LEU A 325 16.54 17.86 29.90
CA LEU A 325 17.58 16.85 29.71
C LEU A 325 18.37 17.08 28.42
N CYS A 326 17.73 17.49 27.33
CA CYS A 326 18.39 17.88 26.09
C CYS A 326 19.33 19.07 26.31
N SER A 327 18.88 20.07 27.05
CA SER A 327 19.70 21.23 27.38
C SER A 327 20.91 20.86 28.24
N LEU A 328 20.72 19.94 29.21
CA LEU A 328 21.80 19.44 30.06
C LEU A 328 22.82 18.65 29.24
N LEU A 329 22.36 17.74 28.36
CA LEU A 329 23.24 16.96 27.48
C LEU A 329 24.11 17.87 26.59
N ARG A 330 23.54 18.94 26.00
CA ARG A 330 24.31 19.92 25.22
C ARG A 330 25.36 20.67 26.04
N SER A 331 25.11 20.86 27.33
CA SER A 331 26.05 21.54 28.23
C SER A 331 27.15 20.64 28.77
N CYS A 332 27.04 19.32 28.59
CA CYS A 332 28.03 18.37 29.07
C CYS A 332 29.24 18.35 28.12
N SER A 333 30.44 18.52 28.68
CA SER A 333 31.66 18.24 27.92
C SER A 333 31.71 16.74 27.58
N PRO A 334 32.17 16.37 26.37
CA PRO A 334 32.38 14.97 25.97
C PRO A 334 33.32 14.19 26.91
N ALA A 335 34.19 14.89 27.66
CA ALA A 335 35.08 14.30 28.66
C ALA A 335 34.38 13.94 30.00
N LYS A 336 33.12 14.37 30.19
CA LYS A 336 32.33 14.14 31.41
C LYS A 336 31.38 12.95 31.26
N SER A 337 31.93 11.79 30.94
CA SER A 337 31.15 10.58 30.61
C SER A 337 30.14 10.16 31.70
N LYS A 338 30.44 10.43 32.97
CA LYS A 338 29.52 10.13 34.10
C LYS A 338 28.20 10.91 34.02
N GLU A 339 28.23 12.20 33.64
CA GLU A 339 27.00 12.99 33.51
C GLU A 339 26.15 12.50 32.35
N VAL A 340 26.78 12.28 31.20
CA VAL A 340 26.11 11.78 29.98
C VAL A 340 25.45 10.43 30.23
N ILE A 341 26.15 9.50 30.89
CA ILE A 341 25.60 8.19 31.25
C ILE A 341 24.33 8.33 32.11
N VAL A 342 24.34 9.21 33.11
CA VAL A 342 23.17 9.40 34.00
C VAL A 342 22.01 10.05 33.24
N LEU A 343 22.27 11.09 32.44
CA LEU A 343 21.26 11.77 31.64
C LEU A 343 20.59 10.83 30.64
N CYS A 344 21.37 10.05 29.88
CA CYS A 344 20.83 9.08 28.93
C CYS A 344 20.04 7.97 29.65
N LYS A 345 20.47 7.52 30.83
CA LYS A 345 19.69 6.56 31.65
C LYS A 345 18.34 7.14 32.09
N ILE A 346 18.26 8.42 32.45
CA ILE A 346 16.99 9.08 32.78
C ILE A 346 16.09 9.11 31.53
N LEU A 347 16.63 9.52 30.38
CA LEU A 347 15.87 9.54 29.11
C LEU A 347 15.35 8.16 28.72
N ILE A 348 16.17 7.10 28.81
CA ILE A 348 15.73 5.73 28.54
C ILE A 348 14.55 5.31 29.43
N LYS A 349 14.55 5.73 30.71
CA LYS A 349 13.42 5.47 31.62
C LYS A 349 12.18 6.28 31.24
N LEU A 350 12.33 7.57 30.90
CA LEU A 350 11.21 8.41 30.46
C LEU A 350 10.52 7.86 29.21
N TYR A 351 11.28 7.32 28.26
CA TYR A 351 10.74 6.69 27.07
C TYR A 351 10.08 5.31 27.30
N ARG A 352 9.88 4.88 28.56
CA ARG A 352 8.98 3.76 28.94
C ARG A 352 7.51 4.20 29.07
N CYS A 353 7.23 5.45 28.73
CA CYS A 353 5.89 6.03 28.59
C CYS A 353 5.07 5.38 27.45
N ASN A 354 3.84 5.85 27.29
CA ASN A 354 2.98 5.44 26.18
C ASN A 354 3.63 5.76 24.81
N GLU A 355 3.43 4.92 23.79
CA GLU A 355 4.05 5.13 22.47
C GLU A 355 3.64 6.45 21.81
N ASP A 356 2.39 6.88 21.96
CA ASP A 356 1.92 8.15 21.40
C ASP A 356 2.62 9.34 22.07
N ARG A 357 2.88 9.23 23.38
CA ARG A 357 3.66 10.21 24.12
C ARG A 357 5.12 10.23 23.68
N ALA A 358 5.71 9.06 23.48
CA ALA A 358 7.08 8.91 23.01
C ALA A 358 7.24 9.50 21.59
N ARG A 359 6.29 9.24 20.68
CA ARG A 359 6.24 9.85 19.34
C ARG A 359 6.11 11.37 19.41
N ALA A 360 5.18 11.90 20.21
CA ALA A 360 5.01 13.34 20.39
C ALA A 360 6.29 14.02 20.93
N SER A 361 6.96 13.38 21.90
CA SER A 361 8.25 13.83 22.41
C SER A 361 9.34 13.79 21.34
N PHE A 362 9.38 12.73 20.52
CA PHE A 362 10.31 12.60 19.41
C PHE A 362 10.12 13.70 18.36
N CYS A 363 8.87 14.03 18.00
CA CYS A 363 8.56 15.12 17.09
C CYS A 363 9.10 16.47 17.56
N ILE A 364 9.23 16.71 18.87
CA ILE A 364 9.63 18.01 19.42
C ILE A 364 11.13 18.10 19.71
N ASP A 365 11.67 17.09 20.41
CA ASP A 365 13.05 17.09 20.90
C ASP A 365 13.90 15.97 20.27
N GLY A 366 13.30 15.01 19.57
CA GLY A 366 13.96 13.82 19.02
C GLY A 366 15.05 14.12 18.00
N SER A 367 14.83 15.09 17.12
CA SER A 367 15.84 15.57 16.15
C SER A 367 17.12 16.01 16.86
N THR A 368 16.97 16.84 17.89
CA THR A 368 18.10 17.38 18.65
C THR A 368 18.75 16.29 19.51
N LEU A 369 17.96 15.38 20.10
CA LEU A 369 18.50 14.25 20.84
C LEU A 369 19.38 13.35 19.97
N ILE A 370 18.92 12.98 18.77
CA ILE A 370 19.71 12.13 17.87
C ILE A 370 21.02 12.82 17.51
N ILE A 371 20.99 14.10 17.11
CA ILE A 371 22.20 14.86 16.74
C ILE A 371 23.20 14.88 17.91
N ASN A 372 22.77 15.25 19.12
CA ASN A 372 23.65 15.31 20.29
C ASN A 372 24.24 13.94 20.64
N LEU A 373 23.45 12.86 20.52
CA LEU A 373 23.91 11.51 20.83
C LEU A 373 24.91 11.00 19.79
N LEU A 374 24.72 11.34 18.51
CA LEU A 374 25.68 11.02 17.46
C LEU A 374 27.03 11.72 17.71
N GLU A 375 27.01 12.98 18.15
CA GLU A 375 28.21 13.72 18.52
C GLU A 375 28.93 13.08 19.73
N VAL A 376 28.17 12.71 20.77
CA VAL A 376 28.70 11.97 21.95
C VAL A 376 29.39 10.67 21.51
N ILE A 377 28.77 9.93 20.59
CA ILE A 377 29.29 8.67 20.07
C ILE A 377 30.57 8.93 19.26
N GLU A 378 30.57 9.90 18.34
CA GLU A 378 31.73 10.21 17.50
C GLU A 378 32.95 10.57 18.34
N ILE A 379 32.76 11.44 19.35
CA ILE A 379 33.87 11.91 20.19
C ILE A 379 34.43 10.77 21.03
N ASN A 380 33.57 9.98 21.70
CA ASN A 380 34.03 8.84 22.49
C ASN A 380 34.66 7.74 21.62
N TYR A 381 34.18 7.57 20.40
CA TYR A 381 34.78 6.64 19.44
C TYR A 381 36.17 7.09 18.99
N ARG A 382 36.36 8.37 18.66
CA ARG A 382 37.67 8.94 18.26
C ARG A 382 38.71 8.92 19.37
N LEU A 383 38.28 9.00 20.63
CA LEU A 383 39.18 8.88 21.79
C LEU A 383 39.77 7.46 21.95
N GLY A 384 39.27 6.46 21.22
CA GLY A 384 39.79 5.08 21.24
C GLY A 384 39.80 4.50 22.65
N ARG A 385 40.96 4.02 23.11
CA ARG A 385 41.12 3.47 24.48
C ARG A 385 40.86 4.48 25.61
N ARG A 386 40.84 5.78 25.31
CA ARG A 386 40.52 6.85 26.27
C ARG A 386 39.03 7.20 26.29
N GLY A 387 38.24 6.65 25.37
CA GLY A 387 36.78 6.83 25.33
C GLY A 387 36.08 5.98 26.38
N ASP A 388 34.90 6.41 26.81
CA ASP A 388 34.08 5.65 27.77
C ASP A 388 33.11 4.72 27.03
N THR A 389 33.39 3.42 27.08
CA THR A 389 32.55 2.38 26.45
C THR A 389 31.11 2.39 26.97
N MET A 390 30.89 2.70 28.25
CA MET A 390 29.54 2.74 28.82
C MET A 390 28.75 3.92 28.26
N CYS A 391 29.42 5.05 27.99
CA CYS A 391 28.81 6.20 27.32
C CYS A 391 28.31 5.82 25.92
N LEU A 392 29.13 5.12 25.13
CA LEU A 392 28.76 4.61 23.79
C LEU A 392 27.53 3.69 23.85
N VAL A 393 27.53 2.72 24.76
CA VAL A 393 26.44 1.74 24.91
C VAL A 393 25.13 2.42 25.29
N VAL A 394 25.15 3.32 26.28
CA VAL A 394 23.93 3.99 26.75
C VAL A 394 23.40 4.96 25.68
N ALA A 395 24.27 5.68 24.97
CA ALA A 395 23.87 6.55 23.86
C ALA A 395 23.22 5.73 22.72
N GLN A 396 23.83 4.61 22.32
CA GLN A 396 23.28 3.73 21.30
C GLN A 396 21.92 3.13 21.71
N ASN A 397 21.77 2.72 22.97
CA ASN A 397 20.49 2.22 23.50
C ASN A 397 19.39 3.28 23.47
N LEU A 398 19.71 4.53 23.81
CA LEU A 398 18.77 5.63 23.71
C LEU A 398 18.39 5.93 22.25
N ILE A 399 19.35 5.97 21.32
CA ILE A 399 19.05 6.12 19.90
C ILE A 399 18.14 4.99 19.41
N ASN A 400 18.44 3.72 19.73
CA ASN A 400 17.59 2.60 19.34
C ASN A 400 16.15 2.75 19.90
N ARG A 401 15.98 3.27 21.13
CA ARG A 401 14.65 3.57 21.66
C ARG A 401 13.96 4.70 20.90
N LEU A 402 14.67 5.78 20.57
CA LEU A 402 14.12 6.87 19.76
C LEU A 402 13.71 6.36 18.37
N LEU A 403 14.52 5.51 17.73
CA LEU A 403 14.23 4.91 16.44
C LEU A 403 12.97 4.04 16.46
N SER A 404 12.68 3.34 17.56
CA SER A 404 11.44 2.56 17.68
C SER A 404 10.15 3.40 17.57
N VAL A 405 10.25 4.73 17.76
CA VAL A 405 9.13 5.68 17.68
C VAL A 405 9.35 6.76 16.61
N ALA A 406 10.41 6.64 15.80
CA ALA A 406 10.80 7.67 14.83
C ALA A 406 10.07 7.57 13.48
N CYS A 407 9.28 6.52 13.25
CA CYS A 407 8.47 6.36 12.04
C CYS A 407 7.26 7.30 12.07
N VAL A 408 7.52 8.59 11.89
CA VAL A 408 6.55 9.70 11.89
C VAL A 408 6.80 10.59 10.66
N PRO A 409 5.82 11.40 10.22
CA PRO A 409 6.02 12.41 9.18
C PRO A 409 7.18 13.36 9.52
N LEU A 410 8.06 13.63 8.55
CA LEU A 410 9.15 14.60 8.72
C LEU A 410 8.63 16.00 9.06
N ASP A 411 7.51 16.40 8.47
CA ASP A 411 6.88 17.71 8.73
C ASP A 411 6.46 17.89 10.20
N PHE A 412 6.26 16.79 10.93
CA PHE A 412 5.94 16.83 12.36
C PHE A 412 7.19 16.90 13.23
N ILE A 413 8.35 16.50 12.70
CA ILE A 413 9.61 16.60 13.42
C ILE A 413 10.10 18.04 13.32
N LYS A 414 10.13 18.71 14.47
CA LYS A 414 10.72 20.03 14.64
C LYS A 414 12.20 19.95 14.26
N ARG A 415 12.64 20.86 13.38
CA ARG A 415 14.01 20.91 12.86
C ARG A 415 14.44 19.61 12.17
N HIS A 416 13.52 18.97 11.44
CA HIS A 416 13.85 17.76 10.68
C HIS A 416 14.93 18.00 9.61
N GLU A 417 15.00 19.19 9.03
CA GLU A 417 16.07 19.56 8.08
C GLU A 417 17.45 19.45 8.73
N ASP A 418 17.62 19.96 9.96
CA ASP A 418 18.88 19.84 10.71
C ASP A 418 19.23 18.37 10.99
N LEU A 419 18.22 17.55 11.32
CA LEU A 419 18.41 16.12 11.51
C LEU A 419 18.90 15.45 10.23
N ILE A 420 18.20 15.63 9.11
CA ILE A 420 18.58 15.01 7.84
C ILE A 420 19.95 15.52 7.39
N SER A 421 20.22 16.82 7.51
CA SER A 421 21.52 17.43 7.21
C SER A 421 22.65 16.78 7.99
N SER A 422 22.48 16.62 9.31
CA SER A 422 23.46 15.97 10.18
C SER A 422 23.67 14.50 9.81
N LEU A 423 22.59 13.76 9.55
CA LEU A 423 22.67 12.34 9.16
C LEU A 423 23.40 12.17 7.81
N VAL A 424 23.06 12.97 6.80
CA VAL A 424 23.70 12.95 5.48
C VAL A 424 25.18 13.36 5.59
N SER A 425 25.48 14.41 6.35
CA SER A 425 26.85 14.85 6.60
C SER A 425 27.68 13.77 7.30
N ASN A 426 27.09 13.03 8.24
CA ASN A 426 27.79 11.95 8.93
C ASN A 426 28.14 10.81 7.98
N VAL A 427 27.25 10.46 7.05
CA VAL A 427 27.50 9.38 6.08
C VAL A 427 28.48 9.80 4.99
N ASN A 428 28.36 11.03 4.49
CA ASN A 428 29.20 11.54 3.40
C ASN A 428 30.58 12.02 3.88
N GLY A 429 30.71 12.37 5.16
CA GLY A 429 31.94 12.87 5.77
C GLY A 429 32.87 11.78 6.32
N ALA A 430 34.01 12.21 6.86
CA ALA A 430 34.97 11.33 7.52
C ALA A 430 34.56 11.07 8.99
N THR A 431 33.49 10.29 9.20
CA THR A 431 33.04 9.86 10.53
C THR A 431 33.45 8.42 10.85
N GLY A 432 33.41 8.05 12.13
CA GLY A 432 33.64 6.66 12.54
C GLY A 432 32.57 5.71 12.00
N LYS A 433 32.96 4.45 11.71
CA LYS A 433 32.06 3.38 11.24
C LYS A 433 30.75 3.27 12.04
N LEU A 434 30.82 3.43 13.36
CA LEU A 434 29.66 3.33 14.24
C LEU A 434 28.66 4.47 14.00
N VAL A 435 29.15 5.71 13.83
CA VAL A 435 28.31 6.89 13.59
C VAL A 435 27.68 6.84 12.20
N MET A 436 28.45 6.40 11.20
CA MET A 436 27.93 6.13 9.86
C MET A 436 26.80 5.10 9.90
N LEU A 437 27.00 3.96 10.57
CA LEU A 437 25.99 2.91 10.68
C LEU A 437 24.71 3.40 11.38
N ILE A 438 24.84 4.08 12.52
CA ILE A 438 23.69 4.62 13.24
C ILE A 438 22.97 5.67 12.39
N SER A 439 23.71 6.53 11.68
CA SER A 439 23.11 7.54 10.81
C SER A 439 22.31 6.91 9.67
N MET A 440 22.86 5.86 9.03
CA MET A 440 22.15 5.07 8.02
C MET A 440 20.90 4.40 8.58
N LYS A 441 20.98 3.84 9.80
CA LYS A 441 19.82 3.24 10.48
C LYS A 441 18.73 4.29 10.76
N CYS A 442 19.10 5.51 11.15
CA CYS A 442 18.15 6.61 11.33
C CYS A 442 17.44 6.95 10.01
N ILE A 443 18.18 7.11 8.92
CA ILE A 443 17.63 7.38 7.59
C ILE A 443 16.70 6.24 7.15
N SER A 444 17.12 4.99 7.36
CA SER A 444 16.37 3.77 7.06
C SER A 444 15.01 3.77 7.75
N VAL A 445 14.96 4.01 9.07
CA VAL A 445 13.71 4.11 9.83
C VAL A 445 12.84 5.28 9.36
N LEU A 446 13.43 6.47 9.14
CA LEU A 446 12.67 7.62 8.63
C LEU A 446 12.07 7.34 7.25
N SER A 447 12.76 6.56 6.40
CA SER A 447 12.28 6.20 5.06
C SER A 447 11.14 5.17 5.05
N GLU A 448 10.90 4.45 6.15
CA GLU A 448 9.78 3.51 6.27
C GLU A 448 8.43 4.24 6.18
N HIS A 449 8.34 5.46 6.72
CA HIS A 449 7.12 6.27 6.69
C HIS A 449 6.78 6.72 5.27
N ARG A 450 5.49 6.68 4.87
CA ARG A 450 5.06 6.97 3.49
C ARG A 450 5.37 8.39 3.03
N GLN A 451 5.04 9.40 3.84
CA GLN A 451 5.24 10.81 3.49
C GLN A 451 6.72 11.20 3.38
N ASN A 452 7.59 10.51 4.11
CA ASN A 452 9.01 10.85 4.18
C ASN A 452 9.76 10.44 2.90
N LYS A 453 9.28 9.43 2.17
CA LYS A 453 9.95 8.87 0.99
C LYS A 453 10.25 9.92 -0.08
N GLN A 454 9.33 10.87 -0.29
CA GLN A 454 9.52 11.92 -1.28
C GLN A 454 10.52 12.97 -0.82
N ILE A 455 10.32 13.47 0.41
CA ILE A 455 11.16 14.51 1.03
C ILE A 455 12.62 14.03 1.10
N LEU A 456 12.82 12.79 1.57
CA LEU A 456 14.14 12.18 1.67
C LEU A 456 14.80 12.05 0.30
N LEU A 457 14.10 11.52 -0.72
CA LEU A 457 14.71 11.35 -2.04
C LEU A 457 15.16 12.69 -2.64
N THR A 458 14.42 13.78 -2.39
CA THR A 458 14.78 15.12 -2.86
C THR A 458 15.87 15.80 -2.02
N TYR A 459 16.25 15.23 -0.87
CA TYR A 459 17.21 15.87 0.01
C TYR A 459 18.63 15.84 -0.58
N PRO A 460 19.32 16.99 -0.65
CA PRO A 460 20.66 17.07 -1.24
C PRO A 460 21.66 16.11 -0.57
N GLY A 461 22.36 15.31 -1.37
CA GLY A 461 23.40 14.40 -0.90
C GLY A 461 22.91 13.07 -0.32
N LEU A 462 21.60 12.84 -0.14
CA LEU A 462 21.10 11.57 0.41
C LEU A 462 21.37 10.38 -0.52
N VAL A 463 21.11 10.54 -1.82
CA VAL A 463 21.37 9.48 -2.81
C VAL A 463 22.86 9.12 -2.83
N GLN A 464 23.73 10.12 -2.69
CA GLN A 464 25.18 9.91 -2.56
C GLN A 464 25.52 9.14 -1.27
N SER A 465 24.86 9.44 -0.15
CA SER A 465 25.02 8.70 1.11
C SER A 465 24.67 7.22 0.96
N VAL A 466 23.56 6.92 0.31
CA VAL A 466 23.14 5.54 0.02
C VAL A 466 24.15 4.84 -0.90
N GLU A 467 24.67 5.54 -1.90
CA GLU A 467 25.68 5.01 -2.81
C GLU A 467 27.01 4.70 -2.08
N ILE A 468 27.48 5.61 -1.22
CA ILE A 468 28.67 5.37 -0.38
C ILE A 468 28.45 4.16 0.53
N GLY A 469 27.30 4.10 1.20
CA GLY A 469 26.96 2.99 2.09
C GLY A 469 26.90 1.64 1.38
N SER A 470 26.43 1.60 0.13
CA SER A 470 26.34 0.38 -0.67
C SER A 470 27.68 -0.29 -0.97
N ARG A 471 28.76 0.49 -1.02
CA ARG A 471 30.13 0.02 -1.30
C ARG A 471 30.98 -0.11 -0.03
N HIS A 472 30.38 0.10 1.14
CA HIS A 472 31.09 0.10 2.39
C HIS A 472 31.54 -1.32 2.77
N MET A 473 32.71 -1.44 3.41
CA MET A 473 33.28 -2.74 3.82
C MET A 473 32.44 -3.49 4.87
N SER A 474 31.57 -2.79 5.59
CA SER A 474 30.71 -3.37 6.63
C SER A 474 29.36 -3.79 6.07
N GLU A 475 29.02 -5.07 6.20
CA GLU A 475 27.73 -5.59 5.75
C GLU A 475 26.53 -4.87 6.38
N ALA A 476 26.58 -4.58 7.68
CA ALA A 476 25.50 -3.83 8.35
C ALA A 476 25.23 -2.45 7.71
N VAL A 477 26.25 -1.80 7.13
CA VAL A 477 26.07 -0.50 6.45
C VAL A 477 25.47 -0.71 5.06
N ARG A 478 25.89 -1.76 4.36
CA ARG A 478 25.32 -2.13 3.05
C ARG A 478 23.85 -2.54 3.17
N GLU A 479 23.50 -3.29 4.21
CA GLU A 479 22.12 -3.70 4.48
C GLU A 479 21.20 -2.50 4.68
N GLU A 480 21.60 -1.53 5.52
CA GLU A 480 20.81 -0.30 5.71
C GLU A 480 20.73 0.53 4.42
N SER A 481 21.77 0.53 3.59
CA SER A 481 21.74 1.19 2.27
C SER A 481 20.70 0.55 1.35
N ALA A 482 20.71 -0.78 1.26
CA ALA A 482 19.75 -1.55 0.48
C ALA A 482 18.31 -1.35 1.00
N LYS A 483 18.13 -1.26 2.31
CA LYS A 483 16.84 -0.98 2.94
C LYS A 483 16.33 0.43 2.63
N ILE A 484 17.17 1.46 2.74
CA ILE A 484 16.79 2.85 2.40
C ILE A 484 16.31 2.93 0.96
N ILE A 485 17.10 2.44 -0.01
CA ILE A 485 16.69 2.52 -1.42
C ILE A 485 15.41 1.72 -1.70
N CYS A 486 15.24 0.57 -1.06
CA CYS A 486 14.02 -0.24 -1.18
C CYS A 486 12.79 0.53 -0.69
N ASN A 487 12.92 1.20 0.46
CA ASN A 487 11.86 2.04 1.01
C ASN A 487 11.54 3.22 0.08
N LEU A 488 12.56 3.89 -0.46
CA LEU A 488 12.36 5.02 -1.39
C LEU A 488 11.73 4.58 -2.72
N ALA A 489 12.11 3.42 -3.26
CA ALA A 489 11.61 2.89 -4.53
C ALA A 489 10.14 2.42 -4.49
N TRP A 490 9.61 2.17 -3.29
CA TRP A 490 8.22 1.78 -3.10
C TRP A 490 7.22 2.86 -3.56
N ASP A 491 7.54 4.16 -3.39
CA ASP A 491 6.65 5.25 -3.82
C ASP A 491 6.71 5.42 -5.34
N THR A 492 5.56 5.37 -6.01
CA THR A 492 5.44 5.51 -7.47
C THR A 492 6.09 6.79 -8.01
N ARG A 493 5.98 7.91 -7.28
CA ARG A 493 6.53 9.22 -7.69
C ARG A 493 8.05 9.26 -7.63
N ASN A 494 8.65 8.36 -6.84
CA ASN A 494 10.10 8.21 -6.74
C ASN A 494 10.67 7.32 -7.85
N LYS A 495 9.89 6.42 -8.46
CA LYS A 495 10.40 5.45 -9.44
C LYS A 495 11.04 6.12 -10.66
N ALA A 496 10.36 7.10 -11.25
CA ALA A 496 10.89 7.87 -12.38
C ALA A 496 12.13 8.68 -11.98
N LYS A 497 12.11 9.29 -10.78
CA LYS A 497 13.26 10.03 -10.25
C LYS A 497 14.46 9.11 -10.04
N LEU A 498 14.29 7.98 -9.36
CA LEU A 498 15.36 7.00 -9.13
C LEU A 498 15.90 6.42 -10.43
N ALA A 499 15.06 6.18 -11.43
CA ALA A 499 15.49 5.74 -12.75
C ALA A 499 16.39 6.77 -13.46
N ASN A 500 16.05 8.06 -13.32
CA ASN A 500 16.77 9.17 -13.94
C ASN A 500 17.96 9.67 -13.11
N HIS A 501 17.94 9.47 -11.78
CA HIS A 501 18.98 9.94 -10.87
C HIS A 501 20.23 9.05 -10.98
N SER A 502 21.37 9.72 -11.19
CA SER A 502 22.74 9.20 -11.16
C SER A 502 23.00 7.93 -11.97
N LYS A 503 23.48 8.06 -13.21
CA LYS A 503 24.44 7.14 -13.90
C LYS A 503 24.39 5.65 -13.47
N ARG A 504 23.21 5.04 -13.29
CA ARG A 504 23.01 3.66 -12.81
C ARG A 504 23.53 3.34 -11.39
N GLY A 505 23.68 4.31 -10.47
CA GLY A 505 24.23 4.10 -9.12
C GLY A 505 23.42 3.10 -8.26
N TRP A 506 22.09 3.13 -8.37
CA TRP A 506 21.22 2.14 -7.72
C TRP A 506 21.37 0.74 -8.33
N ALA A 507 21.57 0.64 -9.64
CA ALA A 507 21.78 -0.64 -10.31
C ALA A 507 23.13 -1.26 -9.94
N GLN A 508 24.18 -0.43 -9.79
CA GLN A 508 25.48 -0.88 -9.27
C GLN A 508 25.37 -1.37 -7.83
N MET A 509 24.67 -0.63 -6.95
CA MET A 509 24.43 -1.06 -5.57
C MET A 509 23.75 -2.43 -5.53
N ILE A 510 22.72 -2.60 -6.35
CA ILE A 510 21.96 -3.85 -6.41
C ILE A 510 22.83 -4.99 -6.95
N TYR A 511 23.58 -4.75 -8.02
CA TYR A 511 24.52 -5.73 -8.55
C TYR A 511 25.52 -6.18 -7.49
N THR A 512 26.14 -5.22 -6.78
CA THR A 512 27.06 -5.51 -5.67
C THR A 512 26.40 -6.35 -4.58
N SER A 513 25.17 -6.04 -4.15
CA SER A 513 24.43 -6.84 -3.16
C SER A 513 24.09 -8.26 -3.64
N LEU A 514 23.86 -8.45 -4.94
CA LEU A 514 23.56 -9.77 -5.51
C LEU A 514 24.80 -10.63 -5.73
N THR A 515 25.96 -10.02 -6.02
CA THR A 515 27.19 -10.74 -6.35
C THR A 515 28.13 -10.95 -5.18
N ASP A 516 28.12 -10.08 -4.16
CA ASP A 516 29.03 -10.22 -3.02
C ASP A 516 28.65 -11.46 -2.18
N PRO A 517 29.55 -12.45 -2.05
CA PRO A 517 29.29 -13.65 -1.24
C PRO A 517 29.05 -13.33 0.24
N ASN A 518 29.57 -12.20 0.74
CA ASN A 518 29.38 -11.76 2.13
C ASN A 518 28.08 -10.97 2.35
N SER A 519 27.30 -10.71 1.29
CA SER A 519 26.01 -10.02 1.44
C SER A 519 25.00 -10.90 2.16
N SER A 520 24.33 -10.32 3.16
CA SER A 520 23.30 -10.98 3.95
C SER A 520 22.09 -11.34 3.07
N VAL A 521 21.29 -12.31 3.53
CA VAL A 521 20.02 -12.64 2.88
C VAL A 521 19.12 -11.40 2.82
N ALA A 522 19.07 -10.60 3.89
CA ALA A 522 18.29 -9.37 3.94
C ALA A 522 18.74 -8.35 2.88
N SER A 523 20.05 -8.11 2.74
CA SER A 523 20.61 -7.21 1.71
C SER A 523 20.21 -7.64 0.30
N LYS A 524 20.31 -8.94 0.00
CA LYS A 524 19.89 -9.52 -1.30
C LYS A 524 18.40 -9.34 -1.54
N LEU A 525 17.56 -9.59 -0.54
CA LEU A 525 16.11 -9.44 -0.62
C LEU A 525 15.69 -7.97 -0.83
N TYR A 526 16.27 -7.02 -0.09
CA TYR A 526 16.01 -5.59 -0.30
C TYR A 526 16.42 -5.14 -1.71
N ALA A 527 17.57 -5.61 -2.20
CA ALA A 527 18.04 -5.30 -3.55
C ALA A 527 17.07 -5.82 -4.63
N MET A 528 16.63 -7.07 -4.53
CA MET A 528 15.65 -7.64 -5.48
C MET A 528 14.29 -6.95 -5.40
N LYS A 529 13.81 -6.69 -4.18
CA LYS A 529 12.54 -5.98 -3.95
C LYS A 529 12.56 -4.57 -4.53
N THR A 530 13.70 -3.88 -4.42
CA THR A 530 13.94 -2.58 -5.07
C THR A 530 13.77 -2.70 -6.59
N LEU A 531 14.39 -3.69 -7.23
CA LEU A 531 14.24 -3.90 -8.68
C LEU A 531 12.81 -4.25 -9.07
N THR A 532 12.09 -5.04 -8.27
CA THR A 532 10.69 -5.37 -8.53
C THR A 532 9.80 -4.12 -8.46
N TYR A 533 10.09 -3.18 -7.55
CA TYR A 533 9.37 -1.90 -7.52
C TYR A 533 9.69 -1.03 -8.72
N LEU A 534 10.96 -0.93 -9.11
CA LEU A 534 11.37 -0.16 -10.28
C LEU A 534 10.86 -0.78 -11.58
N SER A 535 10.76 -2.11 -11.67
CA SER A 535 10.27 -2.84 -12.86
C SER A 535 8.78 -2.67 -13.11
N SER A 536 8.02 -2.08 -12.19
CA SER A 536 6.63 -1.70 -12.47
C SER A 536 6.51 -0.68 -13.62
N GLU A 537 7.55 0.12 -13.86
CA GLU A 537 7.67 0.99 -15.03
C GLU A 537 8.34 0.26 -16.19
N VAL A 538 7.70 0.22 -17.37
CA VAL A 538 8.20 -0.53 -18.53
C VAL A 538 9.59 -0.06 -18.97
N LYS A 539 9.85 1.26 -18.96
CA LYS A 539 11.16 1.84 -19.31
C LYS A 539 12.30 1.33 -18.42
N ASN A 540 12.01 1.06 -17.15
CA ASN A 540 13.01 0.58 -16.19
C ASN A 540 13.35 -0.89 -16.44
N LYS A 541 12.41 -1.70 -16.95
CA LYS A 541 12.66 -3.11 -17.25
C LYS A 541 13.83 -3.25 -18.23
N GLU A 542 13.87 -2.43 -19.28
CA GLU A 542 14.96 -2.45 -20.25
C GLU A 542 16.29 -2.02 -19.64
N ILE A 543 16.30 -1.01 -18.77
CA ILE A 543 17.51 -0.58 -18.07
C ILE A 543 18.07 -1.72 -17.22
N ILE A 544 17.22 -2.43 -16.49
CA ILE A 544 17.60 -3.54 -15.61
C ILE A 544 18.12 -4.73 -16.44
N VAL A 545 17.41 -5.11 -17.50
CA VAL A 545 17.78 -6.24 -18.35
C VAL A 545 19.09 -6.00 -19.09
N ASN A 546 19.33 -4.78 -19.57
CA ASN A 546 20.56 -4.44 -20.30
C ASN A 546 21.68 -3.92 -19.37
N TYR A 547 21.49 -3.95 -18.04
CA TYR A 547 22.51 -3.48 -17.10
C TYR A 547 23.78 -4.32 -17.23
N ASP A 548 24.92 -3.64 -17.46
CA ASP A 548 26.25 -4.24 -17.61
C ASP A 548 26.24 -5.49 -18.52
N ASN A 549 25.70 -5.33 -19.74
CA ASN A 549 25.57 -6.41 -20.73
C ASN A 549 24.82 -7.66 -20.22
N GLY A 550 23.85 -7.48 -19.32
CA GLY A 550 23.01 -8.56 -18.78
C GLY A 550 23.59 -9.23 -17.53
N ALA A 551 24.64 -8.69 -16.91
CA ALA A 551 25.26 -9.27 -15.71
C ALA A 551 24.27 -9.49 -14.55
N ALA A 552 23.32 -8.56 -14.37
CA ALA A 552 22.28 -8.70 -13.35
C ALA A 552 21.36 -9.91 -13.62
N ILE A 553 20.98 -10.13 -14.88
CA ILE A 553 20.12 -11.26 -15.27
C ILE A 553 20.87 -12.58 -15.12
N ASN A 554 22.16 -12.63 -15.48
CA ASN A 554 23.00 -13.79 -15.30
C ASN A 554 23.09 -14.20 -13.82
N GLN A 555 23.24 -13.21 -12.92
CA GLN A 555 23.27 -13.47 -11.49
C GLN A 555 21.92 -13.93 -10.95
N LEU A 556 20.80 -13.34 -11.38
CA LEU A 556 19.46 -13.80 -10.98
C LEU A 556 19.19 -15.23 -11.44
N THR A 557 19.55 -15.54 -12.68
CA THR A 557 19.42 -16.90 -13.24
C THR A 557 20.22 -17.91 -12.44
N ARG A 558 21.47 -17.56 -12.09
CA ARG A 558 22.32 -18.38 -11.23
C ARG A 558 21.67 -18.63 -9.86
N LEU A 559 21.16 -17.59 -9.20
CA LEU A 559 20.49 -17.71 -7.88
C LEU A 559 19.25 -18.62 -7.94
N ILE A 560 18.55 -18.67 -9.07
CA ILE A 560 17.41 -19.57 -9.30
C ILE A 560 17.89 -21.02 -9.50
N SER A 561 18.91 -21.23 -10.34
CA SER A 561 19.41 -22.56 -10.69
C SER A 561 20.21 -23.26 -9.60
N GLU A 562 20.81 -22.52 -8.66
CA GLU A 562 21.65 -23.06 -7.58
C GLU A 562 20.83 -23.51 -6.34
N GLU A 563 19.49 -23.43 -6.34
CA GLU A 563 18.65 -24.00 -5.27
C GLU A 563 18.82 -25.54 -5.21
N PRO A 564 19.03 -26.17 -4.03
CA PRO A 564 18.89 -25.65 -2.66
C PRO A 564 20.19 -25.12 -2.01
N SER A 565 21.29 -24.96 -2.76
CA SER A 565 22.55 -24.44 -2.20
C SER A 565 22.49 -22.94 -1.84
N VAL A 566 21.52 -22.21 -2.42
CA VAL A 566 21.16 -20.83 -2.09
C VAL A 566 19.90 -20.83 -1.22
N ASP A 567 19.80 -19.85 -0.31
CA ASP A 567 18.61 -19.63 0.52
C ASP A 567 17.33 -19.54 -0.34
N SER A 568 16.30 -20.29 0.03
CA SER A 568 15.07 -20.40 -0.75
C SER A 568 14.35 -19.06 -0.92
N GLN A 569 14.41 -18.16 0.06
CA GLN A 569 13.79 -16.82 -0.08
C GLN A 569 14.50 -16.02 -1.16
N VAL A 570 15.82 -16.15 -1.29
CA VAL A 570 16.61 -15.48 -2.31
C VAL A 570 16.27 -16.03 -3.70
N SER A 571 16.22 -17.35 -3.86
CA SER A 571 15.91 -17.98 -5.14
C SER A 571 14.46 -17.70 -5.60
N ILE A 572 13.49 -17.68 -4.67
CA ILE A 572 12.10 -17.30 -4.94
C ILE A 572 12.04 -15.83 -5.38
N ALA A 573 12.66 -14.91 -4.62
CA ALA A 573 12.67 -13.48 -4.96
C ALA A 573 13.34 -13.22 -6.31
N ALA A 574 14.39 -13.98 -6.66
CA ALA A 574 15.04 -13.90 -7.96
C ALA A 574 14.10 -14.32 -9.10
N ALA A 575 13.37 -15.43 -8.94
CA ALA A 575 12.38 -15.89 -9.92
C ALA A 575 11.23 -14.87 -10.10
N GLU A 576 10.70 -14.32 -9.01
CA GLU A 576 9.65 -13.30 -9.05
C GLU A 576 10.11 -12.02 -9.75
N LEU A 577 11.35 -11.59 -9.47
CA LEU A 577 11.96 -10.45 -10.13
C LEU A 577 12.12 -10.69 -11.63
N VAL A 578 12.67 -11.83 -12.06
CA VAL A 578 12.75 -12.19 -13.49
C VAL A 578 11.36 -12.14 -14.12
N GLY A 579 10.35 -12.72 -13.46
CA GLY A 579 8.96 -12.65 -13.89
C GLY A 579 8.47 -11.21 -14.05
N SER A 580 8.76 -10.32 -13.10
CA SER A 580 8.37 -8.90 -13.19
C SER A 580 8.96 -8.20 -14.42
N LEU A 581 10.19 -8.58 -14.82
CA LEU A 581 10.92 -8.02 -15.95
C LEU A 581 10.40 -8.50 -17.30
N VAL A 582 9.71 -9.64 -17.39
CA VAL A 582 9.13 -10.12 -18.65
C VAL A 582 8.04 -9.16 -19.16
N CYS A 583 8.23 -8.59 -20.34
CA CYS A 583 7.25 -7.88 -21.15
C CYS A 583 7.63 -7.99 -22.64
N ARG A 584 6.80 -7.45 -23.54
CA ARG A 584 7.04 -7.52 -25.00
C ARG A 584 8.45 -7.12 -25.43
N SER A 585 9.03 -6.05 -24.86
CA SER A 585 10.35 -5.56 -25.28
C SER A 585 11.54 -6.27 -24.64
N THR A 586 11.34 -7.00 -23.53
CA THR A 586 12.41 -7.68 -22.77
C THR A 586 12.36 -9.19 -22.87
N ALA A 587 11.20 -9.79 -23.20
CA ALA A 587 11.01 -11.23 -23.23
C ALA A 587 12.00 -11.94 -24.18
N PRO A 588 12.23 -11.47 -25.42
CA PRO A 588 13.25 -12.08 -26.27
C PRO A 588 14.62 -12.05 -25.59
N LYS A 589 15.07 -10.86 -25.14
CA LYS A 589 16.39 -10.68 -24.51
C LYS A 589 16.60 -11.54 -23.27
N LEU A 590 15.56 -11.69 -22.46
CA LEU A 590 15.60 -12.54 -21.26
C LEU A 590 15.68 -14.03 -21.63
N ALA A 591 15.01 -14.46 -22.70
CA ALA A 591 15.16 -15.81 -23.22
C ALA A 591 16.58 -16.06 -23.78
N PHE A 592 17.20 -15.06 -24.40
CA PHE A 592 18.57 -15.13 -24.91
C PHE A 592 19.66 -15.02 -23.84
N CYS A 593 19.33 -14.73 -22.58
CA CYS A 593 20.35 -14.37 -21.59
C CYS A 593 21.32 -15.51 -21.28
N LYS A 594 20.84 -16.76 -21.34
CA LYS A 594 21.60 -17.97 -21.11
C LYS A 594 21.03 -19.10 -21.97
N PRO A 595 21.87 -19.96 -22.57
CA PRO A 595 21.39 -21.17 -23.25
C PRO A 595 20.52 -22.02 -22.32
N ASP A 596 19.42 -22.55 -22.85
CA ASP A 596 18.49 -23.43 -22.14
C ASP A 596 17.85 -22.80 -20.88
N PHE A 597 17.75 -21.47 -20.82
CA PHE A 597 17.18 -20.81 -19.64
C PHE A 597 15.72 -21.19 -19.41
N LEU A 598 14.89 -21.23 -20.46
CA LEU A 598 13.49 -21.59 -20.33
C LEU A 598 13.35 -23.05 -19.90
N LEU A 599 14.19 -23.92 -20.46
CA LEU A 599 14.20 -25.34 -20.12
C LEU A 599 14.69 -25.58 -18.68
N THR A 600 15.63 -24.77 -18.19
CA THR A 600 16.09 -24.80 -16.80
C THR A 600 14.94 -24.44 -15.85
N LEU A 601 14.19 -23.37 -16.15
CA LEU A 601 13.00 -23.00 -15.37
C LEU A 601 11.95 -24.11 -15.37
N ALA A 602 11.75 -24.79 -16.50
CA ALA A 602 10.77 -25.87 -16.61
C ALA A 602 11.18 -27.08 -15.77
N SER A 603 12.47 -27.41 -15.78
CA SER A 603 13.03 -28.49 -14.96
C SER A 603 12.85 -28.21 -13.46
N LEU A 604 13.09 -26.96 -13.04
CA LEU A 604 12.84 -26.51 -11.66
C LEU A 604 11.35 -26.55 -11.30
N ALA A 605 10.47 -26.17 -12.23
CA ALA A 605 9.01 -26.22 -12.07
C ALA A 605 8.48 -27.65 -11.85
N CYS A 606 9.11 -28.66 -12.44
CA CYS A 606 8.68 -30.06 -12.28
C CYS A 606 9.12 -30.69 -10.95
N GLY A 607 10.13 -30.13 -10.29
CA GLY A 607 10.66 -30.65 -9.04
C GLY A 607 9.80 -30.36 -7.80
N LYS A 608 10.27 -30.84 -6.65
CA LYS A 608 9.75 -30.46 -5.31
C LYS A 608 10.42 -29.20 -4.76
N SER A 609 11.04 -28.41 -5.64
CA SER A 609 11.78 -27.21 -5.29
C SER A 609 10.87 -26.11 -4.76
N SER A 610 11.39 -25.29 -3.85
CA SER A 610 10.70 -24.09 -3.37
C SER A 610 10.47 -23.06 -4.48
N VAL A 611 11.27 -23.10 -5.56
CA VAL A 611 11.14 -22.22 -6.73
C VAL A 611 10.25 -22.80 -7.84
N ALA A 612 9.61 -23.95 -7.64
CA ALA A 612 8.83 -24.61 -8.69
C ALA A 612 7.67 -23.73 -9.21
N VAL A 613 6.79 -23.25 -8.32
CA VAL A 613 5.66 -22.39 -8.69
C VAL A 613 6.12 -21.02 -9.21
N PRO A 614 7.11 -20.33 -8.60
CA PRO A 614 7.69 -19.12 -9.19
C PRO A 614 8.23 -19.34 -10.62
N SER A 615 8.95 -20.43 -10.87
CA SER A 615 9.53 -20.73 -12.20
C SER A 615 8.43 -20.99 -13.24
N ALA A 616 7.38 -21.72 -12.87
CA ALA A 616 6.20 -21.93 -13.71
C ALA A 616 5.50 -20.60 -14.04
N ARG A 617 5.42 -19.66 -13.08
CA ARG A 617 4.80 -18.34 -13.29
C ARG A 617 5.61 -17.49 -14.26
N VAL A 618 6.95 -17.57 -14.20
CA VAL A 618 7.84 -16.91 -15.16
C VAL A 618 7.60 -17.46 -16.57
N LEU A 619 7.58 -18.79 -16.74
CA LEU A 619 7.35 -19.43 -18.04
C LEU A 619 5.97 -19.13 -18.62
N LYS A 620 4.93 -19.16 -17.79
CA LYS A 620 3.59 -18.70 -18.19
C LYS A 620 3.63 -17.27 -18.71
N LYS A 621 4.42 -16.39 -18.09
CA LYS A 621 4.51 -14.99 -18.55
C LYS A 621 5.30 -14.86 -19.86
N PHE A 622 6.32 -15.68 -20.09
CA PHE A 622 6.98 -15.77 -21.39
C PHE A 622 6.02 -16.19 -22.50
N SER A 623 5.10 -17.13 -22.21
CA SER A 623 4.07 -17.55 -23.17
C SER A 623 3.07 -16.45 -23.56
N THR A 624 3.04 -15.32 -22.85
CA THR A 624 2.23 -14.17 -23.26
C THR A 624 2.93 -13.31 -24.34
N TYR A 625 4.26 -13.42 -24.50
CA TYR A 625 5.04 -12.49 -25.32
C TYR A 625 5.95 -13.15 -26.37
N ILE A 626 6.25 -14.45 -26.24
CA ILE A 626 7.02 -15.20 -27.23
C ILE A 626 6.05 -15.99 -28.11
N HIS A 627 6.16 -15.81 -29.42
CA HIS A 627 5.28 -16.39 -30.43
C HIS A 627 6.09 -17.10 -31.52
N SER A 628 5.40 -17.78 -32.45
CA SER A 628 6.00 -18.61 -33.51
C SER A 628 7.01 -17.92 -34.43
N HIS A 629 7.03 -16.58 -34.48
CA HIS A 629 8.01 -15.81 -35.24
C HIS A 629 9.32 -15.53 -34.47
N ASP A 630 9.35 -15.82 -33.16
CA ASP A 630 10.53 -15.67 -32.32
C ASP A 630 11.42 -16.92 -32.39
N SER A 631 12.73 -16.72 -32.38
CA SER A 631 13.70 -17.83 -32.52
C SER A 631 13.70 -18.83 -31.36
N HIS A 632 13.17 -18.47 -30.19
CA HIS A 632 13.13 -19.31 -28.98
C HIS A 632 11.75 -19.96 -28.77
N TYR A 633 10.86 -19.87 -29.74
CA TYR A 633 9.52 -20.44 -29.65
C TYR A 633 9.55 -21.95 -29.41
N GLU A 634 10.44 -22.66 -30.10
CA GLU A 634 10.63 -24.10 -29.94
C GLU A 634 11.09 -24.45 -28.52
N GLU A 635 11.99 -23.66 -27.93
CA GLU A 635 12.44 -23.87 -26.55
C GLU A 635 11.31 -23.61 -25.54
N LEU A 636 10.48 -22.58 -25.78
CA LEU A 636 9.28 -22.32 -24.98
C LEU A 636 8.33 -23.52 -25.03
N LEU A 637 7.99 -24.04 -26.22
CA LEU A 637 7.10 -25.19 -26.35
C LEU A 637 7.68 -26.43 -25.65
N LYS A 638 8.98 -26.72 -25.82
CA LYS A 638 9.67 -27.79 -25.11
C LYS A 638 9.60 -27.62 -23.59
N SER A 639 9.72 -26.38 -23.11
CA SER A 639 9.60 -26.02 -21.69
C SER A 639 8.17 -26.25 -21.17
N LEU A 640 7.15 -25.86 -21.92
CA LEU A 640 5.75 -26.12 -21.57
C LEU A 640 5.43 -27.62 -21.55
N VAL A 641 5.96 -28.39 -22.50
CA VAL A 641 5.83 -29.86 -22.53
C VAL A 641 6.47 -30.47 -21.29
N THR A 642 7.63 -29.98 -20.90
CA THR A 642 8.31 -30.42 -19.68
C THR A 642 7.45 -30.12 -18.45
N MET A 643 6.91 -28.90 -18.32
CA MET A 643 6.04 -28.49 -17.21
C MET A 643 4.73 -29.29 -17.11
N SER A 644 4.25 -29.89 -18.21
CA SER A 644 3.06 -30.77 -18.19
C SER A 644 3.26 -32.01 -17.31
N TYR A 645 4.51 -32.39 -17.03
CA TYR A 645 4.85 -33.52 -16.15
C TYR A 645 5.15 -33.07 -14.70
N GLY A 646 4.79 -31.83 -14.34
CA GLY A 646 5.00 -31.30 -13.00
C GLY A 646 4.16 -32.00 -11.93
N ILE A 647 4.69 -32.11 -10.72
CA ILE A 647 4.03 -32.80 -9.59
C ILE A 647 3.01 -31.89 -8.89
N GLN A 648 3.21 -30.57 -8.92
CA GLN A 648 2.39 -29.61 -8.19
C GLN A 648 1.20 -29.14 -9.03
N THR A 649 -0.01 -29.21 -8.49
CA THR A 649 -1.24 -28.79 -9.19
C THR A 649 -1.18 -27.32 -9.66
N GLU A 650 -0.57 -26.42 -8.88
CA GLU A 650 -0.41 -25.01 -9.30
C GLU A 650 0.52 -24.84 -10.51
N VAL A 651 1.55 -25.69 -10.64
CA VAL A 651 2.40 -25.71 -11.84
C VAL A 651 1.58 -26.15 -13.04
N LEU A 652 0.80 -27.24 -12.92
CA LEU A 652 -0.06 -27.73 -14.00
C LEU A 652 -1.11 -26.70 -14.43
N LYS A 653 -1.74 -25.99 -13.48
CA LYS A 653 -2.66 -24.87 -13.77
C LYS A 653 -1.98 -23.76 -14.56
N LEU A 654 -0.74 -23.40 -14.24
CA LEU A 654 0.03 -22.41 -14.98
C LEU A 654 0.42 -22.92 -16.38
N THR A 655 0.75 -24.22 -16.51
CA THR A 655 1.04 -24.87 -17.79
C THR A 655 -0.14 -24.81 -18.75
N VAL A 656 -1.34 -25.22 -18.31
CA VAL A 656 -2.53 -25.19 -19.18
C VAL A 656 -2.98 -23.78 -19.54
N LYS A 657 -2.77 -22.80 -18.64
CA LYS A 657 -2.99 -21.38 -18.94
C LYS A 657 -2.02 -20.87 -20.00
N ALA A 658 -0.74 -21.27 -19.91
CA ALA A 658 0.25 -20.91 -20.92
C ALA A 658 -0.09 -21.51 -22.30
N TYR A 659 -0.54 -22.77 -22.35
CA TYR A 659 -1.03 -23.37 -23.58
C TYR A 659 -2.28 -22.66 -24.13
N ALA A 660 -3.20 -22.25 -23.26
CA ALA A 660 -4.40 -21.52 -23.66
C ALA A 660 -4.05 -20.18 -24.32
N GLU A 661 -3.16 -19.38 -23.72
CA GLU A 661 -2.70 -18.10 -24.30
C GLU A 661 -2.02 -18.31 -25.66
N GLN A 662 -1.21 -19.36 -25.79
CA GLN A 662 -0.56 -19.70 -27.05
C GLN A 662 -1.57 -20.13 -28.13
N ALA A 663 -2.62 -20.84 -27.75
CA ALA A 663 -3.65 -21.31 -28.67
C ALA A 663 -4.58 -20.20 -29.17
N GLU A 664 -4.56 -18.99 -28.59
CA GLU A 664 -5.32 -17.83 -29.07
C GLU A 664 -4.84 -17.37 -30.46
N SER A 665 -3.55 -17.51 -30.75
CA SER A 665 -2.93 -17.09 -32.01
C SER A 665 -2.99 -18.18 -33.08
N PRO A 666 -3.62 -17.95 -34.25
CA PRO A 666 -3.69 -18.95 -35.32
C PRO A 666 -2.34 -19.45 -35.82
N HIS A 667 -1.32 -18.59 -35.85
CA HIS A 667 0.03 -18.95 -36.29
C HIS A 667 0.72 -19.87 -35.28
N ASP A 668 0.54 -19.59 -33.99
CA ASP A 668 1.14 -20.38 -32.90
C ASP A 668 0.51 -21.77 -32.84
N ARG A 669 -0.80 -21.89 -33.08
CA ARG A 669 -1.49 -23.20 -33.15
C ARG A 669 -0.83 -24.18 -34.12
N ILE A 670 -0.37 -23.71 -35.29
CA ILE A 670 0.27 -24.57 -36.30
C ILE A 670 1.56 -25.17 -35.74
N SER A 671 2.39 -24.32 -35.14
CA SER A 671 3.64 -24.73 -34.50
C SER A 671 3.39 -25.64 -33.29
N MET A 672 2.37 -25.36 -32.47
CA MET A 672 1.97 -26.21 -31.35
C MET A 672 1.56 -27.62 -31.80
N ILE A 673 0.78 -27.75 -32.88
CA ILE A 673 0.35 -29.04 -33.43
C ILE A 673 1.54 -29.87 -33.93
N SER A 674 2.52 -29.19 -34.52
CA SER A 674 3.70 -29.83 -35.09
C SER A 674 4.77 -30.17 -34.04
N HIS A 675 4.69 -29.58 -32.85
CA HIS A 675 5.68 -29.80 -31.79
C HIS A 675 5.55 -31.20 -31.17
N LYS A 676 6.66 -31.95 -31.16
CA LYS A 676 6.71 -33.32 -30.67
C LYS A 676 6.33 -33.40 -29.18
N GLY A 677 5.41 -34.30 -28.86
CA GLY A 677 5.00 -34.59 -27.48
C GLY A 677 3.97 -33.62 -26.88
N LEU A 678 3.67 -32.50 -27.53
CA LEU A 678 2.73 -31.50 -27.00
C LEU A 678 1.30 -32.04 -26.92
N LEU A 679 0.79 -32.64 -28.00
CA LEU A 679 -0.55 -33.25 -28.01
C LEU A 679 -0.68 -34.40 -27.01
N ALA A 680 0.37 -35.20 -26.84
CA ALA A 680 0.39 -36.28 -25.85
C ALA A 680 0.32 -35.71 -24.41
N ALA A 681 1.09 -34.65 -24.14
CA ALA A 681 1.07 -33.97 -22.85
C ALA A 681 -0.29 -33.33 -22.56
N LEU A 682 -0.92 -32.64 -23.52
CA LEU A 682 -2.27 -32.10 -23.36
C LEU A 682 -3.31 -33.20 -23.12
N THR A 683 -3.24 -34.31 -23.86
CA THR A 683 -4.15 -35.44 -23.68
C THR A 683 -4.05 -36.02 -22.28
N MET A 684 -2.84 -36.18 -21.74
CA MET A 684 -2.62 -36.59 -20.36
C MET A 684 -3.29 -35.63 -19.36
N LEU A 685 -3.16 -34.31 -19.57
CA LEU A 685 -3.75 -33.28 -18.70
C LEU A 685 -5.29 -33.26 -18.73
N THR A 686 -5.93 -33.77 -19.80
CA THR A 686 -7.40 -33.96 -19.81
C THR A 686 -7.88 -35.07 -18.87
N GLY A 687 -6.98 -35.89 -18.35
CA GLY A 687 -7.27 -36.90 -17.32
C GLY A 687 -6.98 -36.43 -15.89
N ASP A 688 -6.52 -35.19 -15.69
CA ASP A 688 -6.12 -34.70 -14.37
C ASP A 688 -7.30 -34.62 -13.39
N GLU A 689 -7.05 -34.90 -12.11
CA GLU A 689 -8.08 -34.84 -11.06
C GLU A 689 -8.61 -33.41 -10.82
N ASN A 690 -7.80 -32.39 -11.09
CA ASN A 690 -8.18 -30.99 -10.95
C ASN A 690 -9.02 -30.52 -12.15
N ASN A 691 -10.26 -30.12 -11.89
CA ASN A 691 -11.18 -29.65 -12.94
C ASN A 691 -10.60 -28.46 -13.75
N THR A 692 -9.91 -27.51 -13.12
CA THR A 692 -9.32 -26.37 -13.85
C THR A 692 -8.25 -26.81 -14.85
N VAL A 693 -7.41 -27.78 -14.48
CA VAL A 693 -6.39 -28.34 -15.36
C VAL A 693 -7.05 -29.08 -16.53
N ARG A 694 -8.01 -29.94 -16.20
CA ARG A 694 -8.77 -30.74 -17.15
C ARG A 694 -9.50 -29.89 -18.19
N ASP A 695 -10.31 -28.94 -17.73
CA ASP A 695 -11.18 -28.13 -18.57
C ASP A 695 -10.38 -27.22 -19.52
N LEU A 696 -9.30 -26.61 -19.01
CA LEU A 696 -8.40 -25.80 -19.85
C LEU A 696 -7.62 -26.66 -20.85
N ALA A 697 -7.17 -27.86 -20.49
CA ALA A 697 -6.51 -28.76 -21.43
C ALA A 697 -7.46 -29.18 -22.57
N GLN A 698 -8.72 -29.48 -22.26
CA GLN A 698 -9.76 -29.78 -23.26
C GLN A 698 -10.04 -28.57 -24.17
N PHE A 699 -10.11 -27.36 -23.59
CA PHE A 699 -10.25 -26.12 -24.34
C PHE A 699 -9.11 -25.93 -25.35
N VAL A 700 -7.85 -26.13 -24.92
CA VAL A 700 -6.68 -26.01 -25.81
C VAL A 700 -6.77 -27.03 -26.95
N ILE A 701 -7.10 -28.30 -26.67
CA ILE A 701 -7.26 -29.32 -27.72
C ILE A 701 -8.33 -28.91 -28.73
N ALA A 702 -9.46 -28.37 -28.26
CA ALA A 702 -10.51 -27.88 -29.14
C ALA A 702 -10.04 -26.70 -30.01
N ALA A 703 -9.26 -25.78 -29.43
CA ALA A 703 -8.67 -24.63 -30.13
C ALA A 703 -7.70 -25.06 -31.23
N LEU A 704 -6.86 -26.07 -30.95
CA LEU A 704 -5.90 -26.62 -31.91
C LEU A 704 -6.60 -27.39 -33.05
N ALA A 705 -7.77 -27.99 -32.79
CA ALA A 705 -8.57 -28.68 -33.81
C ALA A 705 -9.31 -27.72 -34.78
N GLY A 706 -9.08 -26.40 -34.69
CA GLY A 706 -9.68 -25.41 -35.59
C GLY A 706 -11.17 -25.13 -35.31
N LYS A 707 -11.73 -25.68 -34.23
CA LYS A 707 -13.02 -25.21 -33.71
C LYS A 707 -12.75 -23.85 -33.08
N ASN A 708 -13.48 -22.80 -33.48
CA ASN A 708 -13.46 -21.52 -32.78
C ASN A 708 -13.98 -21.80 -31.37
N PRO A 709 -13.12 -21.89 -30.34
CA PRO A 709 -13.62 -22.13 -29.02
C PRO A 709 -14.03 -20.75 -28.53
N ILE A 710 -15.34 -20.48 -28.63
CA ILE A 710 -15.93 -19.38 -27.87
C ILE A 710 -15.37 -19.55 -26.46
N LEU A 711 -14.62 -18.55 -25.98
CA LEU A 711 -14.35 -18.38 -24.55
C LEU A 711 -15.65 -18.75 -23.85
N PHE A 712 -15.65 -19.78 -23.00
CA PHE A 712 -16.82 -20.11 -22.19
C PHE A 712 -17.10 -18.92 -21.24
N HIS A 713 -17.64 -17.83 -21.76
CA HIS A 713 -18.69 -17.10 -21.09
C HIS A 713 -19.89 -18.04 -21.13
N ALA A 714 -20.27 -18.51 -19.96
CA ALA A 714 -21.31 -19.49 -19.76
C ALA A 714 -22.58 -19.12 -20.55
N THR A 715 -22.93 -19.96 -21.51
CA THR A 715 -24.33 -20.14 -21.94
C THR A 715 -24.62 -21.64 -21.99
N PRO A 716 -25.54 -22.14 -21.15
CA PRO A 716 -26.00 -23.51 -21.21
C PRO A 716 -27.10 -23.61 -22.27
N HIS A 717 -26.92 -24.48 -23.27
CA HIS A 717 -27.95 -25.35 -23.86
C HIS A 717 -27.42 -25.97 -25.15
N THR A 718 -26.98 -27.22 -25.06
CA THR A 718 -27.50 -28.33 -25.88
C THR A 718 -26.85 -29.63 -25.40
N HIS A 719 -27.48 -30.29 -24.42
CA HIS A 719 -27.43 -31.75 -24.37
C HIS A 719 -28.44 -32.27 -25.38
N ASN A 720 -27.97 -32.85 -26.49
CA ASN A 720 -28.45 -34.15 -26.97
C ASN A 720 -27.73 -34.57 -28.26
N LYS A 721 -27.22 -35.80 -28.23
CA LYS A 721 -26.70 -36.64 -29.34
C LYS A 721 -25.40 -36.16 -30.00
N PHE A 722 -24.27 -36.75 -29.60
CA PHE A 722 -23.62 -37.86 -30.31
C PHE A 722 -22.51 -38.46 -29.45
#